data_AF-A0A9W8N715-F1
#
_entry.id   AF-A0A9W8N715-F1
#
_cell.length_a   1.000
_cell.length_b   1.000
_cell.length_c   1.000
_cell.angle_alpha   90.00
_cell.angle_beta   90.00
_cell.angle_gamma   90.00
#
_symmetry.space_group_name_H-M   'P 1'
#
loop_
_entity.id
_entity.type
_entity.pdbx_description
1 polymer ?
#
loop_
_entity_poly.entity_id
_entity_poly.type
_entity_poly.pdbx_seq_one_letter_code
_entity_poly.pdbx_strand_id
1 'polypeptide(L)'
;MISGQVVLTPGNRGGHRQPQVTVVRDYQACIPITRILKEGDIILLLTPVITPYEQNGSDPFEPFGRALAARHPWIRHVPYTARNGITSTHVAFINRAKVVIFVISNPPNSRQLPQVEIAEVSQTFGDEKIHIVVACGDANELGLVEASFPTIVQSGPSLLDLPVAAAFLFGEPPAAVASGVKVQELIMAPTHWPPEEWDGRDVTPVHSLWNHCLPQQFHLEKFPLQNLLQRDGWSKHYVVRLPETREIIGFCATYITYVDKEGERLIGSLAMVIVKSPYRRRGVGRSLYEHALRQLKRIRGIDRLRLGSTYPRLLSGIPADFPSEEWFKRRGWSMDRLGPGRGQYICDWLLKIEDWPNGGVSTGPPGLVFRPATFDDFETVSNFIERETTRKEEYTGWYDQYMNLAHDGRLNDIILGLERSRIIATALVYTPHDGSLLALDLPWARAIGHDVGGVTCICITGSLFYARNNLRQRANWKEDDNGAMTSSKDTVMIRLLDTCITVLREQGMQRIYLDAIKGGDEGFQSMGFQKWAKYNELWQQTTINLLAADTTPTKLDLDTNYAGEGAQSMLLLMPQRDRRLEALTFGRLQRSSTRNARSDRNSVLSAARDGFTVPNCGDLNDVTGLGLERGIQTASPTPILLDVTVVIGWESL
;
A
#
# COMPACT_ATOMS: atom_id res chain seq x y z
N MET A 1 2.21 26.67 75.93
CA MET A 1 2.38 26.53 74.47
C MET A 1 1.75 25.22 74.05
N ILE A 2 0.95 25.30 72.99
CA ILE A 2 -0.07 24.34 72.54
C ILE A 2 0.51 23.38 71.50
N SER A 3 0.11 22.11 71.57
CA SER A 3 -0.36 21.22 70.47
C SER A 3 -0.16 19.77 70.93
N GLY A 4 -1.14 18.87 70.96
CA GLY A 4 -2.42 18.83 70.25
C GLY A 4 -2.51 17.48 69.55
N GLN A 5 -2.89 16.42 70.27
CA GLN A 5 -3.28 15.12 69.69
C GLN A 5 -4.70 14.81 70.14
N VAL A 6 -5.63 14.78 69.19
CA VAL A 6 -6.97 14.22 69.37
C VAL A 6 -7.13 13.08 68.38
N VAL A 7 -7.42 11.92 68.95
CA VAL A 7 -7.80 10.66 68.31
C VAL A 7 -9.13 10.84 67.58
N LEU A 8 -9.22 10.38 66.33
CA LEU A 8 -10.47 10.22 65.59
C LEU A 8 -10.64 8.76 65.16
N THR A 9 -11.76 8.20 65.56
CA THR A 9 -12.33 6.91 65.18
C THR A 9 -12.64 6.84 63.67
N PRO A 10 -12.56 5.66 63.03
CA PRO A 10 -12.89 5.51 61.62
C PRO A 10 -14.40 5.47 61.42
N GLY A 11 -14.96 6.59 60.98
CA GLY A 11 -16.33 6.72 60.52
C GLY A 11 -16.51 6.19 59.10
N ASN A 12 -17.45 5.25 58.99
CA ASN A 12 -18.09 4.73 57.79
C ASN A 12 -18.40 5.84 56.75
N ARG A 13 -17.85 5.73 55.53
CA ARG A 13 -18.34 6.43 54.33
C ARG A 13 -18.40 5.45 53.16
N GLY A 14 -19.52 4.76 53.07
CA GLY A 14 -19.96 4.13 51.81
C GLY A 14 -20.18 5.22 50.76
N GLY A 15 -19.27 5.31 49.80
CA GLY A 15 -19.50 6.07 48.58
C GLY A 15 -20.41 5.26 47.67
N HIS A 16 -21.50 5.86 47.19
CA HIS A 16 -22.30 5.31 46.09
C HIS A 16 -21.39 5.16 44.86
N ARG A 17 -20.97 3.93 44.59
CA ARG A 17 -20.19 3.56 43.41
C ARG A 17 -21.13 3.64 42.20
N GLN A 18 -20.94 4.64 41.33
CA GLN A 18 -21.73 4.75 40.11
C GLN A 18 -21.37 3.60 39.15
N PRO A 19 -22.34 2.84 38.62
CA PRO A 19 -22.10 1.89 37.55
C PRO A 19 -21.65 2.64 36.29
N GLN A 20 -20.36 2.56 35.95
CA GLN A 20 -19.85 3.12 34.69
C GLN A 20 -19.89 2.02 33.63
N VAL A 21 -20.76 2.20 32.64
CA VAL A 21 -20.74 1.43 31.39
C VAL A 21 -20.09 2.29 30.32
N THR A 22 -19.09 1.77 29.64
CA THR A 22 -18.34 2.49 28.62
C THR A 22 -18.17 1.63 27.37
N VAL A 23 -18.25 2.24 26.19
CA VAL A 23 -17.86 1.56 24.94
C VAL A 23 -16.35 1.68 24.83
N VAL A 24 -15.65 0.55 24.94
CA VAL A 24 -14.21 0.50 24.69
C VAL A 24 -13.96 0.62 23.18
N ARG A 25 -14.79 -0.05 22.37
CA ARG A 25 -14.85 0.10 20.90
C ARG A 25 -16.15 -0.46 20.33
N ASP A 26 -16.60 0.06 19.19
CA ASP A 26 -17.75 -0.47 18.43
C ASP A 26 -17.52 -0.31 16.91
N TYR A 27 -16.64 -1.13 16.33
CA TYR A 27 -16.28 -1.05 14.91
C TYR A 27 -17.42 -1.48 13.98
N GLN A 28 -18.41 -2.20 14.50
CA GLN A 28 -19.61 -2.61 13.75
C GLN A 28 -20.71 -1.55 13.77
N ALA A 29 -20.54 -0.45 14.54
CA ALA A 29 -21.58 0.55 14.80
C ALA A 29 -22.91 -0.09 15.22
N CYS A 30 -22.82 -1.18 15.99
CA CYS A 30 -23.96 -2.01 16.34
C CYS A 30 -24.64 -1.56 17.64
N ILE A 31 -24.08 -0.60 18.39
CA ILE A 31 -24.70 -0.03 19.58
C ILE A 31 -25.43 1.28 19.23
N PRO A 32 -26.70 1.46 19.64
CA PRO A 32 -27.55 0.47 20.28
C PRO A 32 -28.00 -0.63 19.31
N ILE A 33 -28.10 -1.86 19.83
CA ILE A 33 -28.41 -3.06 19.05
C ILE A 33 -29.80 -3.02 18.41
N THR A 34 -30.68 -2.14 18.89
CA THR A 34 -31.97 -1.83 18.26
C THR A 34 -31.85 -1.34 16.81
N ARG A 35 -30.69 -0.81 16.40
CA ARG A 35 -30.43 -0.38 15.00
C ARG A 35 -30.30 -1.54 14.02
N ILE A 36 -29.94 -2.72 14.50
CA ILE A 36 -29.59 -3.87 13.65
C ILE A 36 -30.53 -5.07 13.82
N LEU A 37 -31.39 -5.02 14.84
CA LEU A 37 -32.35 -6.07 15.15
C LEU A 37 -33.70 -5.81 14.46
N LYS A 38 -34.30 -6.88 13.96
CA LYS A 38 -35.67 -6.94 13.44
C LYS A 38 -36.51 -7.86 14.32
N GLU A 39 -37.83 -7.77 14.16
CA GLU A 39 -38.75 -8.69 14.82
C GLU A 39 -38.44 -10.15 14.44
N GLY A 40 -38.24 -11.00 15.45
CA GLY A 40 -37.87 -12.41 15.27
C GLY A 40 -36.37 -12.72 15.25
N ASP A 41 -35.49 -11.71 15.24
CA ASP A 41 -34.03 -11.94 15.28
C ASP A 41 -33.60 -12.52 16.64
N ILE A 42 -32.74 -13.53 16.63
CA ILE A 42 -32.27 -14.16 17.89
C ILE A 42 -31.00 -13.47 18.38
N ILE A 43 -30.97 -13.11 19.67
CA ILE A 43 -29.74 -12.69 20.36
C ILE A 43 -29.23 -13.85 21.20
N LEU A 44 -28.00 -14.28 20.97
CA LEU A 44 -27.32 -15.29 21.77
C LEU A 44 -26.48 -14.58 22.83
N LEU A 45 -26.76 -14.84 24.11
CA LEU A 45 -25.95 -14.44 25.25
C LEU A 45 -25.09 -15.62 25.71
N LEU A 46 -23.76 -15.49 25.59
CA LEU A 46 -22.76 -16.45 26.06
C LEU A 46 -22.11 -15.92 27.35
N THR A 47 -22.26 -16.65 28.46
CA THR A 47 -21.72 -16.24 29.78
C THR A 47 -20.82 -17.31 30.40
N PRO A 48 -19.76 -16.94 31.13
CA PRO A 48 -18.88 -17.91 31.75
C PRO A 48 -19.54 -18.57 32.96
N VAL A 49 -19.23 -19.84 33.20
CA VAL A 49 -19.48 -20.48 34.50
C VAL A 49 -18.38 -20.10 35.49
N ILE A 50 -18.74 -19.46 36.61
CA ILE A 50 -17.81 -19.02 37.67
C ILE A 50 -17.86 -20.01 38.85
N THR A 51 -16.69 -20.34 39.41
CA THR A 51 -16.50 -21.25 40.56
C THR A 51 -15.74 -20.48 41.68
N PRO A 52 -16.04 -20.64 42.99
CA PRO A 52 -16.94 -21.59 43.61
C PRO A 52 -18.38 -21.11 43.65
N TYR A 53 -19.28 -22.04 43.34
CA TYR A 53 -20.72 -21.87 43.38
C TYR A 53 -21.18 -21.66 44.82
N GLU A 54 -21.16 -20.43 45.36
CA GLU A 54 -21.81 -20.17 46.66
C GLU A 54 -22.49 -18.81 46.72
N GLN A 55 -23.82 -18.85 46.76
CA GLN A 55 -24.53 -18.90 48.06
C GLN A 55 -25.99 -19.36 47.90
N ASN A 56 -26.59 -19.32 46.70
CA ASN A 56 -28.03 -19.61 46.52
C ASN A 56 -28.43 -20.45 45.29
N GLY A 57 -27.47 -21.03 44.57
CA GLY A 57 -27.79 -21.92 43.46
C GLY A 57 -28.17 -21.28 42.10
N SER A 58 -28.16 -19.95 42.03
CA SER A 58 -28.57 -19.18 40.85
C SER A 58 -27.38 -18.82 39.96
N ASP A 59 -27.58 -18.83 38.63
CA ASP A 59 -26.62 -18.30 37.66
C ASP A 59 -26.38 -16.80 37.94
N PRO A 60 -25.13 -16.35 38.18
CA PRO A 60 -24.83 -14.96 38.51
C PRO A 60 -25.07 -13.99 37.35
N PHE A 61 -25.15 -14.48 36.11
CA PHE A 61 -25.46 -13.69 34.92
C PHE A 61 -26.95 -13.67 34.55
N GLU A 62 -27.77 -14.41 35.29
CA GLU A 62 -29.21 -14.47 35.08
C GLU A 62 -29.91 -13.08 35.18
N PRO A 63 -29.50 -12.15 36.07
CA PRO A 63 -29.99 -10.77 36.03
C PRO A 63 -29.69 -10.04 34.71
N PHE A 64 -28.54 -10.31 34.09
CA PHE A 64 -28.17 -9.73 32.79
C PHE A 64 -29.03 -10.31 31.67
N GLY A 65 -29.20 -11.64 31.65
CA GLY A 65 -30.09 -12.34 30.73
C GLY A 65 -31.52 -11.82 30.81
N ARG A 66 -32.08 -11.66 32.02
CA ARG A 66 -33.41 -11.05 32.24
C ARG A 66 -33.48 -9.61 31.75
N ALA A 67 -32.46 -8.80 32.00
CA ALA A 67 -32.45 -7.40 31.57
C ALA A 67 -32.43 -7.27 30.04
N LEU A 68 -31.73 -8.16 29.33
CA LEU A 68 -31.80 -8.23 27.86
C LEU A 68 -33.17 -8.74 27.39
N ALA A 69 -33.73 -9.75 28.05
CA ALA A 69 -35.03 -10.34 27.70
C ALA A 69 -36.21 -9.37 27.89
N ALA A 70 -36.11 -8.44 28.84
CA ALA A 70 -37.06 -7.36 29.02
C ALA A 70 -37.12 -6.38 27.81
N ARG A 71 -36.06 -6.36 26.99
CA ARG A 71 -35.91 -5.44 25.84
C ARG A 71 -36.06 -6.14 24.49
N HIS A 72 -35.79 -7.45 24.46
CA HIS A 72 -35.90 -8.26 23.27
C HIS A 72 -36.41 -9.67 23.60
N PRO A 73 -37.53 -10.15 23.03
CA PRO A 73 -38.17 -11.39 23.45
C PRO A 73 -37.36 -12.66 23.11
N TRP A 74 -36.51 -12.63 22.08
CA TRP A 74 -35.75 -13.80 21.62
C TRP A 74 -34.29 -13.82 22.10
N ILE A 75 -34.09 -13.80 23.43
CA ILE A 75 -32.76 -14.05 24.03
C ILE A 75 -32.55 -15.55 24.24
N ARG A 76 -31.41 -16.06 23.78
CA ARG A 76 -30.91 -17.41 24.13
C ARG A 76 -29.70 -17.25 25.03
N HIS A 77 -29.85 -17.54 26.32
CA HIS A 77 -28.76 -17.49 27.29
C HIS A 77 -28.15 -18.88 27.43
N VAL A 78 -26.86 -19.01 27.09
CA VAL A 78 -26.12 -20.28 27.07
C VAL A 78 -24.79 -20.12 27.80
N PRO A 79 -24.53 -20.88 28.88
CA PRO A 79 -23.28 -20.78 29.61
C PRO A 79 -22.15 -21.56 28.92
N TYR A 80 -20.92 -21.03 28.96
CA TYR A 80 -19.70 -21.72 28.54
C TYR A 80 -18.76 -21.96 29.73
N THR A 81 -17.92 -22.99 29.67
CA THR A 81 -16.97 -23.31 30.74
C THR A 81 -15.53 -23.18 30.24
N ALA A 82 -14.60 -22.83 31.13
CA ALA A 82 -13.18 -22.81 30.78
C ALA A 82 -12.64 -24.20 30.36
N ARG A 83 -13.27 -25.28 30.83
CA ARG A 83 -12.88 -26.67 30.50
C ARG A 83 -13.27 -27.07 29.08
N ASN A 84 -14.49 -26.72 28.66
CA ASN A 84 -15.05 -27.19 27.38
C ASN A 84 -15.09 -26.11 26.29
N GLY A 85 -14.87 -24.84 26.63
CA GLY A 85 -14.90 -23.73 25.68
C GLY A 85 -16.18 -23.69 24.86
N ILE A 86 -16.03 -23.43 23.56
CA ILE A 86 -17.11 -23.49 22.56
C ILE A 86 -17.25 -24.92 22.05
N THR A 87 -18.44 -25.49 22.26
CA THR A 87 -18.81 -26.85 21.81
C THR A 87 -19.73 -26.82 20.59
N SER A 88 -19.99 -27.98 19.99
CA SER A 88 -20.94 -28.11 18.86
C SER A 88 -22.33 -27.56 19.16
N THR A 89 -22.80 -27.70 20.41
CA THR A 89 -24.06 -27.10 20.87
C THR A 89 -24.02 -25.57 20.79
N HIS A 90 -22.90 -24.94 21.21
CA HIS A 90 -22.72 -23.50 21.11
C HIS A 90 -22.71 -23.03 19.65
N VAL A 91 -21.99 -23.73 18.78
CA VAL A 91 -21.94 -23.44 17.33
C VAL A 91 -23.35 -23.48 16.72
N ALA A 92 -24.18 -24.45 17.11
CA ALA A 92 -25.57 -24.53 16.64
C ALA A 92 -26.44 -23.34 17.09
N PHE A 93 -26.13 -22.68 18.22
CA PHE A 93 -26.78 -21.44 18.62
C PHE A 93 -26.19 -20.22 17.92
N ILE A 94 -24.86 -20.14 17.77
CA ILE A 94 -24.16 -19.05 17.07
C ILE A 94 -24.67 -18.91 15.64
N ASN A 95 -24.81 -20.02 14.91
CA ASN A 95 -25.30 -20.02 13.52
C ASN A 95 -26.73 -19.48 13.37
N ARG A 96 -27.56 -19.64 14.40
CA ARG A 96 -28.97 -19.20 14.41
C ARG A 96 -29.13 -17.76 14.91
N ALA A 97 -28.12 -17.21 15.59
CA ALA A 97 -28.19 -15.87 16.13
C ALA A 97 -27.97 -14.81 15.05
N LYS A 98 -28.64 -13.67 15.22
CA LYS A 98 -28.32 -12.43 14.52
C LYS A 98 -27.19 -11.68 15.21
N VAL A 99 -27.21 -11.65 16.54
CA VAL A 99 -26.24 -10.99 17.41
C VAL A 99 -25.75 -11.99 18.46
N VAL A 100 -24.43 -12.06 18.66
CA VAL A 100 -23.80 -12.81 19.74
C VAL A 100 -23.22 -11.83 20.75
N ILE A 101 -23.72 -11.86 21.98
CA ILE A 101 -23.18 -11.13 23.14
C ILE A 101 -22.35 -12.11 23.96
N PHE A 102 -21.05 -11.86 24.06
CA PHE A 102 -20.10 -12.72 24.77
C PHE A 102 -19.58 -12.02 26.01
N VAL A 103 -19.81 -12.58 27.20
CA VAL A 103 -19.39 -11.96 28.47
C VAL A 103 -18.03 -12.48 28.90
N ILE A 104 -17.13 -11.59 29.28
CA ILE A 104 -15.81 -11.92 29.87
C ILE A 104 -15.75 -11.25 31.24
N SER A 105 -15.50 -12.04 32.29
CA SER A 105 -15.59 -11.59 33.67
C SER A 105 -14.37 -11.88 34.54
N ASN A 106 -13.43 -12.70 34.05
CA ASN A 106 -12.25 -13.08 34.82
C ASN A 106 -10.97 -12.79 34.03
N PRO A 107 -9.92 -12.25 34.68
CA PRO A 107 -8.63 -12.07 34.03
C PRO A 107 -7.99 -13.42 33.68
N PRO A 108 -7.02 -13.44 32.74
CA PRO A 108 -6.32 -14.66 32.35
C PRO A 108 -5.66 -15.34 33.56
N ASN A 109 -5.84 -16.66 33.69
CA ASN A 109 -5.22 -17.49 34.72
C ASN A 109 -4.45 -18.63 34.05
N SER A 110 -3.20 -18.89 34.45
CA SER A 110 -2.33 -19.91 33.87
C SER A 110 -2.85 -21.35 33.97
N ARG A 111 -3.89 -21.61 34.78
CA ARG A 111 -4.49 -22.95 34.96
C ARG A 111 -5.70 -23.24 34.07
N GLN A 112 -6.21 -22.25 33.34
CA GLN A 112 -7.45 -22.37 32.55
C GLN A 112 -7.28 -21.66 31.21
N LEU A 113 -8.02 -22.10 30.19
CA LEU A 113 -8.03 -21.41 28.90
C LEU A 113 -8.57 -19.98 29.11
N PRO A 114 -7.85 -18.94 28.68
CA PRO A 114 -8.31 -17.56 28.81
C PRO A 114 -9.67 -17.35 28.15
N GLN A 115 -10.58 -16.62 28.81
CA GLN A 115 -11.91 -16.35 28.28
C GLN A 115 -11.87 -15.57 26.94
N VAL A 116 -10.82 -14.78 26.73
CA VAL A 116 -10.51 -14.10 25.46
C VAL A 116 -10.33 -15.10 24.33
N GLU A 117 -9.52 -16.15 24.51
CA GLU A 117 -9.31 -17.19 23.48
C GLU A 117 -10.61 -17.94 23.17
N ILE A 118 -11.44 -18.23 24.19
CA ILE A 118 -12.75 -18.86 23.99
C ILE A 118 -13.69 -17.96 23.16
N ALA A 119 -13.65 -16.65 23.40
CA ALA A 119 -14.41 -15.68 22.63
C ALA A 119 -13.94 -15.60 21.17
N GLU A 120 -12.63 -15.70 20.90
CA GLU A 120 -12.08 -15.74 19.54
C GLU A 120 -12.52 -16.99 18.77
N VAL A 121 -12.57 -18.15 19.44
CA VAL A 121 -13.15 -19.37 18.88
C VAL A 121 -14.63 -19.16 18.55
N SER A 122 -15.40 -18.51 19.43
CA SER A 122 -16.81 -18.19 19.18
C SER A 122 -16.98 -17.28 17.94
N GLN A 123 -16.08 -16.32 17.75
CA GLN A 123 -16.09 -15.42 16.59
C GLN A 123 -15.79 -16.16 15.29
N THR A 124 -14.85 -17.10 15.31
CA THR A 124 -14.45 -17.90 14.13
C THR A 124 -15.62 -18.71 13.56
N PHE A 125 -16.48 -19.26 14.42
CA PHE A 125 -17.68 -19.98 13.98
C PHE A 125 -18.85 -19.07 13.59
N GLY A 126 -18.78 -17.79 13.92
CA GLY A 126 -19.80 -16.79 13.65
C GLY A 126 -19.42 -15.84 12.53
N ASP A 127 -18.61 -16.27 11.57
CA ASP A 127 -18.16 -15.42 10.46
C ASP A 127 -19.36 -14.67 9.83
N GLU A 128 -19.21 -13.36 9.62
CA GLU A 128 -20.27 -12.40 9.22
C GLU A 128 -21.34 -12.00 10.27
N LYS A 129 -21.39 -12.60 11.48
CA LYS A 129 -22.35 -12.23 12.54
C LYS A 129 -21.87 -11.07 13.39
N ILE A 130 -22.82 -10.29 13.94
CA ILE A 130 -22.48 -9.22 14.87
C ILE A 130 -22.06 -9.83 16.21
N HIS A 131 -20.81 -9.62 16.58
CA HIS A 131 -20.22 -10.13 17.82
C HIS A 131 -19.87 -8.97 18.76
N ILE A 132 -20.43 -8.99 19.98
CA ILE A 132 -20.29 -7.95 21.00
C ILE A 132 -19.70 -8.60 22.25
N VAL A 133 -18.52 -8.16 22.66
CA VAL A 133 -17.92 -8.58 23.93
C VAL A 133 -18.35 -7.64 25.05
N VAL A 134 -18.86 -8.17 26.15
CA VAL A 134 -19.15 -7.43 27.38
C VAL A 134 -18.10 -7.79 28.42
N ALA A 135 -17.24 -6.83 28.74
CA ALA A 135 -16.17 -6.96 29.71
C ALA A 135 -16.66 -6.54 31.11
N CYS A 136 -16.66 -7.44 32.08
CA CYS A 136 -17.02 -7.13 33.47
C CYS A 136 -15.77 -6.66 34.24
N GLY A 137 -15.56 -5.34 34.31
CA GLY A 137 -14.35 -4.75 34.87
C GLY A 137 -13.44 -4.17 33.79
N ASP A 138 -12.19 -3.92 34.14
CA ASP A 138 -11.26 -3.21 33.26
C ASP A 138 -10.87 -4.07 32.04
N ALA A 139 -11.14 -3.57 30.83
CA ALA A 139 -10.88 -4.30 29.60
C ALA A 139 -9.38 -4.56 29.34
N ASN A 140 -8.48 -3.74 29.90
CA ASN A 140 -7.04 -3.96 29.80
C ASN A 140 -6.60 -5.11 30.71
N GLU A 141 -7.06 -5.14 31.97
CA GLU A 141 -6.81 -6.26 32.89
C GLU A 141 -7.38 -7.60 32.38
N LEU A 142 -8.47 -7.55 31.62
CA LEU A 142 -9.08 -8.73 30.99
C LEU A 142 -8.41 -9.16 29.69
N GLY A 143 -7.36 -8.47 29.22
CA GLY A 143 -6.61 -8.84 28.01
C GLY A 143 -7.33 -8.49 26.69
N LEU A 144 -8.28 -7.55 26.71
CA LEU A 144 -9.12 -7.24 25.55
C LEU A 144 -8.59 -6.11 24.66
N VAL A 145 -7.58 -5.36 25.11
CA VAL A 145 -6.97 -4.27 24.36
C VAL A 145 -6.25 -4.78 23.11
N GLU A 146 -5.59 -5.94 23.21
CA GLU A 146 -4.85 -6.57 22.12
C GLU A 146 -5.72 -7.51 21.26
N ALA A 147 -6.85 -7.97 21.80
CA ALA A 147 -7.78 -8.87 21.12
C ALA A 147 -8.46 -8.18 19.91
N SER A 148 -8.96 -8.95 18.94
CA SER A 148 -9.47 -8.43 17.66
C SER A 148 -11.01 -8.27 17.56
N PHE A 149 -11.75 -8.43 18.66
CA PHE A 149 -13.22 -8.27 18.72
C PHE A 149 -13.74 -6.92 18.21
N PRO A 150 -14.62 -6.86 17.20
CA PRO A 150 -15.07 -5.60 16.63
C PRO A 150 -15.81 -4.67 17.60
N THR A 151 -16.59 -5.21 18.55
CA THR A 151 -17.31 -4.40 19.55
C THR A 151 -17.01 -4.91 20.96
N ILE A 152 -16.58 -4.00 21.84
CA ILE A 152 -16.34 -4.24 23.27
C ILE A 152 -17.06 -3.17 24.09
N VAL A 153 -17.94 -3.61 24.98
CA VAL A 153 -18.59 -2.78 26.00
C VAL A 153 -18.06 -3.20 27.36
N GLN A 154 -17.54 -2.25 28.11
CA GLN A 154 -17.07 -2.44 29.48
C GLN A 154 -18.20 -2.08 30.45
N SER A 155 -18.47 -2.96 31.40
CA SER A 155 -19.27 -2.68 32.58
C SER A 155 -18.37 -2.49 33.80
N GLY A 156 -18.94 -1.98 34.88
CA GLY A 156 -18.24 -1.94 36.16
C GLY A 156 -17.81 -3.34 36.63
N PRO A 157 -16.88 -3.42 37.60
CA PRO A 157 -16.31 -4.68 38.07
C PRO A 157 -17.30 -5.53 38.89
N SER A 158 -18.49 -5.02 39.17
CA SER A 158 -19.56 -5.77 39.84
C SER A 158 -20.50 -6.36 38.80
N LEU A 159 -20.86 -7.64 38.95
CA LEU A 159 -21.89 -8.26 38.11
C LEU A 159 -23.27 -7.58 38.27
N LEU A 160 -23.47 -6.84 39.35
CA LEU A 160 -24.67 -6.01 39.56
C LEU A 160 -24.77 -4.83 38.59
N ASP A 161 -23.69 -4.48 37.88
CA ASP A 161 -23.66 -3.40 36.89
C ASP A 161 -24.12 -3.87 35.49
N LEU A 162 -24.24 -5.19 35.27
CA LEU A 162 -24.65 -5.77 33.98
C LEU A 162 -26.05 -5.37 33.50
N PRO A 163 -27.08 -5.20 34.36
CA PRO A 163 -28.36 -4.66 33.91
C PRO A 163 -28.27 -3.24 33.32
N VAL A 164 -27.31 -2.43 33.79
CA VAL A 164 -27.02 -1.11 33.21
C VAL A 164 -26.36 -1.29 31.84
N ALA A 165 -25.49 -2.27 31.67
CA ALA A 165 -24.94 -2.63 30.36
C ALA A 165 -26.03 -3.09 29.39
N ALA A 166 -27.05 -3.83 29.85
CA ALA A 166 -28.20 -4.19 29.02
C ALA A 166 -29.00 -2.96 28.58
N ALA A 167 -29.29 -2.02 29.49
CA ALA A 167 -29.95 -0.75 29.14
C ALA A 167 -29.16 0.02 28.08
N PHE A 168 -27.85 0.12 28.30
CA PHE A 168 -26.92 0.80 27.41
C PHE A 168 -26.85 0.15 26.01
N LEU A 169 -26.77 -1.18 25.94
CA LEU A 169 -26.75 -1.92 24.67
C LEU A 169 -28.00 -1.65 23.82
N PHE A 170 -29.14 -1.33 24.43
CA PHE A 170 -30.38 -0.97 23.74
C PHE A 170 -30.60 0.53 23.58
N GLY A 171 -29.66 1.37 24.03
CA GLY A 171 -29.68 2.81 23.82
C GLY A 171 -30.53 3.57 24.83
N GLU A 172 -30.83 2.97 25.98
CA GLU A 172 -31.54 3.66 27.06
C GLU A 172 -30.58 4.59 27.82
N PRO A 173 -31.00 5.82 28.14
CA PRO A 173 -30.19 6.74 28.91
C PRO A 173 -29.98 6.20 30.34
N PRO A 174 -28.78 6.35 30.94
CA PRO A 174 -28.58 6.09 32.36
C PRO A 174 -29.57 6.93 33.17
N ALA A 175 -30.25 6.33 34.15
CA ALA A 175 -31.25 7.01 34.96
C ALA A 175 -30.71 8.35 35.53
N ALA A 176 -31.52 9.40 35.35
CA ALA A 176 -31.14 10.81 35.36
C ALA A 176 -30.45 11.34 36.63
N VAL A 177 -29.46 12.23 36.45
CA VAL A 177 -29.42 13.55 37.10
C VAL A 177 -28.92 14.59 36.11
N ALA A 178 -29.74 15.63 35.92
CA ALA A 178 -29.43 16.83 35.16
C ALA A 178 -28.32 17.64 35.84
N SER A 179 -27.24 17.93 35.10
CA SER A 179 -26.59 19.25 35.07
C SER A 179 -25.37 19.23 34.16
N GLY A 180 -25.37 20.15 33.19
CA GLY A 180 -24.18 20.58 32.46
C GLY A 180 -23.99 19.89 31.12
N VAL A 181 -24.67 20.39 30.08
CA VAL A 181 -24.04 20.41 28.75
C VAL A 181 -22.82 21.32 28.87
N LYS A 182 -21.66 20.72 29.15
CA LYS A 182 -20.35 21.33 29.00
C LYS A 182 -19.58 20.50 27.98
N VAL A 183 -19.63 20.97 26.74
CA VAL A 183 -18.55 20.96 25.74
C VAL A 183 -17.55 19.81 25.89
N GLN A 184 -18.00 18.57 25.68
CA GLN A 184 -17.10 17.44 25.46
C GLN A 184 -17.59 16.49 24.36
N GLU A 185 -18.46 16.96 23.46
CA GLU A 185 -18.77 16.29 22.18
C GLU A 185 -17.67 16.49 21.12
N LEU A 186 -16.50 17.01 21.50
CA LEU A 186 -15.38 17.28 20.59
C LEU A 186 -14.15 16.38 20.76
N ILE A 187 -14.17 15.37 21.64
CA ILE A 187 -12.93 14.63 21.98
C ILE A 187 -13.13 13.11 22.16
N MET A 188 -13.70 12.39 21.19
CA MET A 188 -13.29 11.00 20.94
C MET A 188 -13.47 10.70 19.46
N ALA A 189 -12.50 11.13 18.65
CA ALA A 189 -12.42 10.58 17.30
C ALA A 189 -12.20 9.06 17.41
N PRO A 190 -12.90 8.22 16.61
CA PRO A 190 -12.65 6.78 16.58
C PRO A 190 -11.16 6.50 16.47
N THR A 191 -10.57 5.71 17.36
CA THR A 191 -9.14 5.39 17.30
C THR A 191 -8.81 4.47 16.12
N HIS A 192 -9.82 3.76 15.62
CA HIS A 192 -9.75 2.90 14.45
C HIS A 192 -10.83 3.31 13.43
N TRP A 193 -10.43 3.34 12.17
CA TRP A 193 -11.27 3.71 11.04
C TRP A 193 -11.26 2.57 10.02
N PRO A 194 -12.40 1.94 9.70
CA PRO A 194 -12.42 0.74 8.86
C PRO A 194 -11.98 1.09 7.43
N PRO A 195 -10.86 0.54 6.94
CA PRO A 195 -10.46 0.72 5.55
C PRO A 195 -11.27 -0.20 4.64
N GLU A 196 -11.71 0.33 3.52
CA GLU A 196 -12.42 -0.39 2.45
C GLU A 196 -11.53 -0.43 1.21
N GLU A 197 -11.68 -1.48 0.39
CA GLU A 197 -11.05 -1.52 -0.94
C GLU A 197 -11.63 -0.40 -1.82
N TRP A 198 -10.77 0.35 -2.50
CA TRP A 198 -11.19 1.36 -3.46
C TRP A 198 -11.57 0.66 -4.77
N ASP A 199 -12.80 0.87 -5.21
CA ASP A 199 -13.39 0.20 -6.38
C ASP A 199 -12.91 0.77 -7.73
N GLY A 200 -12.06 1.80 -7.72
CA GLY A 200 -11.49 2.40 -8.92
C GLY A 200 -12.47 3.25 -9.74
N ARG A 201 -13.79 3.03 -9.65
CA ARG A 201 -14.78 3.54 -10.61
C ARG A 201 -14.80 5.06 -10.75
N ASP A 202 -14.63 5.78 -9.65
CA ASP A 202 -14.55 7.23 -9.64
C ASP A 202 -13.30 7.71 -8.89
N VAL A 203 -12.36 8.27 -9.65
CA VAL A 203 -11.13 8.87 -9.11
C VAL A 203 -11.37 10.25 -8.50
N THR A 204 -12.48 10.93 -8.79
CA THR A 204 -12.71 12.34 -8.42
C THR A 204 -12.50 12.63 -6.93
N PRO A 205 -13.03 11.82 -5.99
CA PRO A 205 -12.84 12.09 -4.57
C PRO A 205 -11.38 11.87 -4.13
N VAL A 206 -10.70 10.88 -4.73
CA VAL A 206 -9.29 10.60 -4.47
C VAL A 206 -8.40 11.71 -5.03
N HIS A 207 -8.66 12.17 -6.25
CA HIS A 207 -8.00 13.31 -6.90
C HIS A 207 -8.17 14.60 -6.10
N SER A 208 -9.39 14.86 -5.61
CA SER A 208 -9.64 16.00 -4.73
C SER A 208 -8.83 15.87 -3.44
N LEU A 209 -8.88 14.72 -2.77
CA LEU A 209 -8.11 14.48 -1.54
C LEU A 209 -6.59 14.62 -1.77
N TRP A 210 -6.10 14.12 -2.90
CA TRP A 210 -4.71 14.19 -3.34
C TRP A 210 -4.23 15.63 -3.41
N ASN A 211 -4.93 16.48 -4.18
CA ASN A 211 -4.55 17.88 -4.36
C ASN A 211 -4.66 18.71 -3.07
N HIS A 212 -5.60 18.35 -2.17
CA HIS A 212 -5.71 19.00 -0.86
C HIS A 212 -4.62 18.56 0.13
N CYS A 213 -4.08 17.36 -0.02
CA CYS A 213 -3.11 16.80 0.93
C CYS A 213 -1.65 17.04 0.52
N LEU A 214 -1.38 17.12 -0.78
CA LEU A 214 -0.04 17.17 -1.32
C LEU A 214 0.33 18.58 -1.79
N PRO A 215 1.62 18.95 -1.69
CA PRO A 215 2.15 20.15 -2.33
C PRO A 215 1.86 20.18 -3.82
N GLN A 216 1.76 21.38 -4.39
CA GLN A 216 1.44 21.59 -5.81
C GLN A 216 2.37 20.84 -6.77
N GLN A 217 3.65 20.69 -6.43
CA GLN A 217 4.61 19.94 -7.25
C GLN A 217 4.22 18.47 -7.46
N PHE A 218 3.43 17.88 -6.57
CA PHE A 218 2.97 16.49 -6.67
C PHE A 218 1.52 16.39 -7.15
N HIS A 219 0.94 17.46 -7.67
CA HIS A 219 -0.40 17.42 -8.26
C HIS A 219 -0.34 16.73 -9.62
N LEU A 220 -1.37 15.92 -9.89
CA LEU A 220 -1.55 15.24 -11.16
C LEU A 220 -2.91 15.61 -11.74
N GLU A 221 -3.00 15.64 -13.05
CA GLU A 221 -4.28 15.70 -13.73
C GLU A 221 -5.11 14.46 -13.41
N LYS A 222 -6.44 14.61 -13.44
CA LYS A 222 -7.38 13.57 -13.03
C LYS A 222 -7.21 12.26 -13.81
N PHE A 223 -7.10 12.34 -15.14
CA PHE A 223 -7.01 11.16 -16.00
C PHE A 223 -5.66 10.43 -15.87
N PRO A 224 -4.49 11.11 -15.91
CA PRO A 224 -3.22 10.49 -15.57
C PRO A 224 -3.21 9.83 -14.19
N LEU A 225 -3.78 10.48 -13.16
CA LEU A 225 -3.90 9.87 -11.83
C LEU A 225 -4.77 8.60 -11.87
N GLN A 226 -5.88 8.61 -12.59
CA GLN A 226 -6.73 7.43 -12.74
C GLN A 226 -5.97 6.25 -13.35
N ASN A 227 -5.24 6.47 -14.45
CA ASN A 227 -4.48 5.43 -15.13
C ASN A 227 -3.35 4.88 -14.26
N LEU A 228 -2.71 5.72 -13.45
CA LEU A 228 -1.67 5.27 -12.50
C LEU A 228 -2.25 4.33 -11.44
N LEU A 229 -3.42 4.66 -10.90
CA LEU A 229 -4.05 3.92 -9.80
C LEU A 229 -4.78 2.65 -10.28
N GLN A 230 -5.34 2.64 -11.49
CA GLN A 230 -6.06 1.50 -12.05
C GLN A 230 -5.09 0.57 -12.81
N ARG A 231 -4.56 -0.45 -12.13
CA ARG A 231 -3.70 -1.47 -12.74
C ARG A 231 -4.16 -2.86 -12.36
N ASP A 232 -4.83 -3.52 -13.30
CA ASP A 232 -5.40 -4.84 -13.09
C ASP A 232 -4.33 -5.86 -12.66
N GLY A 233 -4.54 -6.52 -11.52
CA GLY A 233 -3.65 -7.54 -10.98
C GLY A 233 -2.43 -7.03 -10.21
N TRP A 234 -2.09 -5.73 -10.32
CA TRP A 234 -0.87 -5.15 -9.73
C TRP A 234 -1.14 -4.09 -8.67
N SER A 235 -2.32 -3.46 -8.70
CA SER A 235 -2.71 -2.46 -7.73
C SER A 235 -3.85 -2.94 -6.84
N LYS A 236 -3.76 -2.60 -5.55
CA LYS A 236 -4.87 -2.75 -4.62
C LYS A 236 -4.88 -1.57 -3.67
N HIS A 237 -5.94 -0.77 -3.67
CA HIS A 237 -5.96 0.51 -2.97
C HIS A 237 -7.05 0.53 -1.91
N TYR A 238 -6.87 1.37 -0.90
CA TYR A 238 -7.78 1.42 0.24
C TYR A 238 -8.22 2.84 0.55
N VAL A 239 -9.47 3.00 0.94
CA VAL A 239 -10.06 4.27 1.38
C VAL A 239 -10.64 4.13 2.78
N VAL A 240 -10.70 5.23 3.50
CA VAL A 240 -11.56 5.36 4.68
C VAL A 240 -12.66 6.36 4.34
N ARG A 241 -13.90 5.98 4.63
CA ARG A 241 -15.07 6.80 4.39
C ARG A 241 -15.74 7.21 5.71
N LEU A 242 -16.36 8.39 5.72
CA LEU A 242 -17.29 8.75 6.80
C LEU A 242 -18.49 7.80 6.77
N PRO A 243 -18.94 7.26 7.91
CA PRO A 243 -20.09 6.37 7.97
C PRO A 243 -21.36 7.00 7.39
N GLU A 244 -21.60 8.27 7.68
CA GLU A 244 -22.86 8.96 7.36
C GLU A 244 -22.90 9.45 5.91
N THR A 245 -21.81 10.08 5.44
CA THR A 245 -21.78 10.74 4.12
C THR A 245 -21.12 9.91 3.03
N ARG A 246 -20.45 8.81 3.41
CA ARG A 246 -19.59 7.99 2.53
C ARG A 246 -18.44 8.80 1.88
N GLU A 247 -18.17 10.01 2.38
CA GLU A 247 -17.07 10.86 1.90
C GLU A 247 -15.72 10.20 2.18
N ILE A 248 -14.82 10.19 1.17
CA ILE A 248 -13.45 9.69 1.34
C ILE A 248 -12.65 10.71 2.16
N ILE A 249 -12.21 10.31 3.35
CA ILE A 249 -11.39 11.13 4.27
C ILE A 249 -9.95 10.63 4.39
N GLY A 250 -9.65 9.46 3.84
CA GLY A 250 -8.30 8.94 3.74
C GLY A 250 -8.15 7.97 2.57
N PHE A 251 -6.95 7.91 2.02
CA PHE A 251 -6.62 7.06 0.87
C PHE A 251 -5.21 6.47 1.05
N CYS A 252 -5.04 5.22 0.64
CA CYS A 252 -3.78 4.48 0.63
C CYS A 252 -3.61 3.76 -0.70
N ALA A 253 -2.53 4.07 -1.42
CA ALA A 253 -2.15 3.40 -2.65
C ALA A 253 -1.12 2.31 -2.37
N THR A 254 -1.34 1.12 -2.92
CA THR A 254 -0.39 0.00 -2.86
C THR A 254 -0.25 -0.70 -4.22
N TYR A 255 0.95 -1.20 -4.47
CA TYR A 255 1.30 -1.95 -5.68
C TYR A 255 2.13 -3.18 -5.34
N ILE A 256 2.11 -4.17 -6.21
CA ILE A 256 3.08 -5.26 -6.25
C ILE A 256 3.89 -5.20 -7.55
N THR A 257 5.16 -5.61 -7.50
CA THR A 257 6.06 -5.65 -8.66
C THR A 257 6.95 -6.89 -8.55
N TYR A 258 7.22 -7.57 -9.66
CA TYR A 258 8.16 -8.70 -9.66
C TYR A 258 9.58 -8.24 -9.40
N VAL A 259 10.38 -9.15 -8.82
CA VAL A 259 11.79 -8.96 -8.49
C VAL A 259 12.71 -9.69 -9.46
N ASP A 260 12.20 -10.64 -10.20
CA ASP A 260 13.01 -11.48 -11.05
C ASP A 260 12.24 -11.88 -12.30
N LYS A 261 12.99 -12.37 -13.29
CA LYS A 261 12.44 -12.81 -14.56
C LYS A 261 11.55 -14.04 -14.37
N GLU A 262 11.86 -14.85 -13.36
CA GLU A 262 11.11 -16.05 -12.99
C GLU A 262 9.71 -15.72 -12.46
N GLY A 263 9.50 -14.50 -11.96
CA GLY A 263 8.21 -14.04 -11.44
C GLY A 263 7.84 -14.69 -10.11
N GLU A 264 8.82 -15.14 -9.33
CA GLU A 264 8.57 -15.82 -8.06
C GLU A 264 8.61 -14.88 -6.86
N ARG A 265 9.44 -13.84 -6.95
CA ARG A 265 9.67 -12.87 -5.88
C ARG A 265 8.98 -11.55 -6.19
N LEU A 266 8.38 -10.95 -5.16
CA LEU A 266 7.57 -9.73 -5.26
C LEU A 266 8.00 -8.67 -4.24
N ILE A 267 7.92 -7.41 -4.67
CA ILE A 267 7.98 -6.25 -3.78
C ILE A 267 6.57 -5.74 -3.52
N GLY A 268 6.21 -5.65 -2.25
CA GLY A 268 5.01 -4.93 -1.80
C GLY A 268 5.32 -3.45 -1.58
N SER A 269 4.72 -2.59 -2.38
CA SER A 269 4.87 -1.14 -2.30
C SER A 269 3.68 -0.51 -1.56
N LEU A 270 3.94 0.16 -0.44
CA LEU A 270 3.00 1.11 0.15
C LEU A 270 3.35 2.50 -0.40
N ALA A 271 2.74 2.82 -1.54
CA ALA A 271 3.12 3.95 -2.38
C ALA A 271 2.82 5.30 -1.71
N MET A 272 1.67 5.40 -1.05
CA MET A 272 1.23 6.65 -0.42
C MET A 272 0.14 6.40 0.62
N VAL A 273 0.11 7.19 1.68
CA VAL A 273 -1.03 7.34 2.59
C VAL A 273 -1.32 8.82 2.78
N ILE A 274 -2.55 9.25 2.46
CA ILE A 274 -3.02 10.63 2.65
C ILE A 274 -4.30 10.65 3.48
N VAL A 275 -4.45 11.69 4.29
CA VAL A 275 -5.59 11.88 5.19
C VAL A 275 -6.02 13.34 5.14
N LYS A 276 -7.33 13.56 4.96
CA LYS A 276 -7.95 14.88 4.88
C LYS A 276 -7.65 15.67 6.16
N SER A 277 -7.21 16.92 6.03
CA SER A 277 -6.64 17.72 7.12
C SER A 277 -7.44 17.70 8.44
N PRO A 278 -8.78 17.92 8.44
CA PRO A 278 -9.58 17.91 9.67
C PRO A 278 -9.62 16.54 10.39
N TYR A 279 -9.29 15.45 9.68
CA TYR A 279 -9.34 14.07 10.16
C TYR A 279 -7.95 13.49 10.49
N ARG A 280 -6.89 14.32 10.43
CA ARG A 280 -5.54 13.93 10.86
C ARG A 280 -5.47 13.81 12.38
N ARG A 281 -4.49 13.04 12.88
CA ARG A 281 -4.32 12.68 14.30
C ARG A 281 -5.53 11.97 14.95
N ARG A 282 -6.43 11.42 14.13
CA ARG A 282 -7.59 10.65 14.57
C ARG A 282 -7.45 9.14 14.34
N GLY A 283 -6.29 8.63 13.92
CA GLY A 283 -6.11 7.21 13.63
C GLY A 283 -6.47 6.75 12.21
N VAL A 284 -7.02 7.61 11.35
CA VAL A 284 -7.34 7.29 9.94
C VAL A 284 -6.13 6.73 9.20
N GLY A 285 -5.03 7.49 9.17
CA GLY A 285 -3.80 7.07 8.49
C GLY A 285 -3.17 5.82 9.08
N ARG A 286 -3.32 5.61 10.40
CA ARG A 286 -2.86 4.38 11.07
C ARG A 286 -3.65 3.18 10.57
N SER A 287 -4.97 3.30 10.52
CA SER A 287 -5.86 2.22 10.10
C SER A 287 -5.61 1.83 8.64
N LEU A 288 -5.49 2.81 7.75
CA LEU A 288 -5.12 2.60 6.35
C LEU A 288 -3.77 1.90 6.19
N TYR A 289 -2.74 2.40 6.87
CA TYR A 289 -1.39 1.85 6.81
C TYR A 289 -1.32 0.41 7.33
N GLU A 290 -1.89 0.15 8.51
CA GLU A 290 -1.86 -1.18 9.10
C GLU A 290 -2.64 -2.20 8.27
N HIS A 291 -3.81 -1.80 7.74
CA HIS A 291 -4.58 -2.64 6.83
C HIS A 291 -3.79 -2.94 5.56
N ALA A 292 -3.30 -1.92 4.86
CA ALA A 292 -2.52 -2.08 3.64
C ALA A 292 -1.29 -2.97 3.83
N LEU A 293 -0.53 -2.75 4.90
CA LEU A 293 0.67 -3.53 5.21
C LEU A 293 0.34 -4.99 5.54
N ARG A 294 -0.75 -5.24 6.27
CA ARG A 294 -1.22 -6.61 6.52
C ARG A 294 -1.63 -7.32 5.23
N GLN A 295 -2.32 -6.63 4.32
CA GLN A 295 -2.73 -7.21 3.04
C GLN A 295 -1.53 -7.56 2.17
N LEU A 296 -0.55 -6.65 2.05
CA LEU A 296 0.70 -6.94 1.33
C LEU A 296 1.41 -8.18 1.92
N LYS A 297 1.58 -8.24 3.24
CA LYS A 297 2.23 -9.39 3.92
C LYS A 297 1.55 -10.75 3.68
N ARG A 298 0.27 -10.78 3.27
CA ARG A 298 -0.46 -12.02 2.97
C ARG A 298 -0.25 -12.52 1.54
N ILE A 299 0.27 -11.67 0.66
CA ILE A 299 0.53 -12.05 -0.73
C ILE A 299 1.76 -12.95 -0.78
N ARG A 300 1.59 -14.16 -1.32
CA ARG A 300 2.68 -15.13 -1.51
C ARG A 300 3.73 -14.55 -2.46
N GLY A 301 5.00 -14.76 -2.14
CA GLY A 301 6.13 -14.27 -2.95
C GLY A 301 6.63 -12.89 -2.53
N ILE A 302 5.90 -12.16 -1.67
CA ILE A 302 6.44 -10.90 -1.12
C ILE A 302 7.63 -11.18 -0.22
N ASP A 303 8.80 -10.74 -0.66
CA ASP A 303 10.06 -10.87 0.06
C ASP A 303 10.57 -9.52 0.61
N ARG A 304 9.97 -8.42 0.14
CA ARG A 304 10.33 -7.06 0.52
C ARG A 304 9.10 -6.16 0.56
N LEU A 305 9.03 -5.34 1.61
CA LEU A 305 8.07 -4.25 1.73
C LEU A 305 8.79 -2.92 1.62
N ARG A 306 8.24 -1.97 0.88
CA ARG A 306 8.80 -0.62 0.73
C ARG A 306 7.79 0.48 0.99
N LEU A 307 8.29 1.63 1.43
CA LEU A 307 7.54 2.88 1.40
C LEU A 307 7.87 3.64 0.11
N GLY A 308 6.85 4.25 -0.49
CA GLY A 308 6.91 4.63 -1.90
C GLY A 308 6.69 3.42 -2.81
N SER A 309 6.90 3.59 -4.11
CA SER A 309 6.64 2.54 -5.09
C SER A 309 7.76 2.40 -6.11
N THR A 310 7.89 1.20 -6.67
CA THR A 310 8.89 0.88 -7.69
C THR A 310 8.41 1.35 -9.05
N TYR A 311 7.35 0.72 -9.56
CA TYR A 311 6.60 1.10 -10.75
C TYR A 311 5.12 0.71 -10.55
N PRO A 312 4.14 1.57 -10.89
CA PRO A 312 4.34 2.99 -11.21
C PRO A 312 5.00 3.72 -10.03
N ARG A 313 5.91 4.67 -10.31
CA ARG A 313 6.70 5.36 -9.30
C ARG A 313 6.03 6.66 -8.91
N LEU A 314 5.16 6.60 -7.90
CA LEU A 314 4.53 7.79 -7.35
C LEU A 314 5.55 8.56 -6.51
N LEU A 315 6.12 7.90 -5.49
CA LEU A 315 7.16 8.49 -4.66
C LEU A 315 8.29 7.47 -4.51
N SER A 316 9.54 7.93 -4.65
CA SER A 316 10.72 7.08 -4.49
C SER A 316 10.99 6.69 -3.02
N GLY A 317 10.28 7.31 -2.09
CA GLY A 317 10.34 7.06 -0.65
C GLY A 317 9.45 8.04 0.09
N ILE A 318 9.71 8.28 1.37
CA ILE A 318 9.05 9.37 2.10
C ILE A 318 9.72 10.68 1.70
N PRO A 319 9.00 11.72 1.24
CA PRO A 319 9.58 13.04 1.00
C PRO A 319 10.39 13.50 2.21
N ALA A 320 11.62 13.95 1.98
CA ALA A 320 12.51 14.42 3.03
C ALA A 320 11.95 15.71 3.65
N ASP A 321 12.25 15.92 4.93
CA ASP A 321 11.86 17.10 5.70
C ASP A 321 10.32 17.25 5.84
N PHE A 322 9.58 16.19 5.54
CA PHE A 322 8.13 16.13 5.66
C PHE A 322 7.73 15.62 7.06
N PRO A 323 6.65 16.16 7.68
CA PRO A 323 6.21 15.74 9.02
C PRO A 323 5.87 14.23 9.14
N SER A 324 5.69 13.55 8.01
CA SER A 324 5.43 12.12 7.95
C SER A 324 6.65 11.25 8.32
N GLU A 325 7.88 11.73 8.21
CA GLU A 325 9.08 10.93 8.54
C GLU A 325 8.98 10.33 9.93
N GLU A 326 8.73 11.18 10.92
CA GLU A 326 8.62 10.82 12.32
C GLU A 326 7.42 9.89 12.59
N TRP A 327 6.35 10.02 11.80
CA TRP A 327 5.21 9.12 11.86
C TRP A 327 5.56 7.69 11.43
N PHE A 328 6.40 7.52 10.41
CA PHE A 328 6.89 6.21 9.98
C PHE A 328 8.03 5.67 10.86
N LYS A 329 8.93 6.53 11.38
CA LYS A 329 9.99 6.13 12.34
C LYS A 329 9.39 5.42 13.56
N ARG A 330 8.34 6.00 14.17
CA ARG A 330 7.59 5.40 15.29
C ARG A 330 6.89 4.08 14.98
N ARG A 331 6.84 3.67 13.70
CA ARG A 331 6.25 2.42 13.22
C ARG A 331 7.30 1.38 12.80
N GLY A 332 8.55 1.58 13.21
CA GLY A 332 9.62 0.61 13.03
C GLY A 332 10.39 0.74 11.71
N TRP A 333 10.20 1.82 10.95
CA TRP A 333 11.04 2.12 9.78
C TRP A 333 12.35 2.76 10.23
N SER A 334 13.47 2.04 10.07
CA SER A 334 14.80 2.57 10.37
C SER A 334 15.19 3.65 9.38
N MET A 335 15.62 4.80 9.88
CA MET A 335 16.05 5.95 9.07
C MET A 335 17.43 6.46 9.53
N ASP A 336 18.32 5.55 9.93
CA ASP A 336 19.66 5.86 10.43
C ASP A 336 20.69 6.10 9.32
N ARG A 337 20.30 5.86 8.05
CA ARG A 337 21.13 6.04 6.84
C ARG A 337 22.36 5.14 6.79
N LEU A 338 22.44 4.13 7.65
CA LEU A 338 23.61 3.25 7.76
C LEU A 338 23.67 2.16 6.68
N GLY A 339 22.59 1.98 5.92
CA GLY A 339 22.56 1.00 4.83
C GLY A 339 21.35 1.14 3.91
N PRO A 340 21.27 0.29 2.87
CA PRO A 340 20.17 0.28 1.91
C PRO A 340 18.81 0.12 2.59
N GLY A 341 17.81 0.87 2.12
CA GLY A 341 16.46 0.83 2.69
C GLY A 341 16.31 1.40 4.10
N ARG A 342 17.36 2.06 4.64
CA ARG A 342 17.37 2.68 5.97
C ARG A 342 17.36 4.21 5.92
N GLY A 343 16.72 4.79 4.91
CA GLY A 343 16.50 6.23 4.79
C GLY A 343 17.65 6.99 4.12
N GLN A 344 18.47 6.32 3.29
CA GLN A 344 19.42 7.03 2.43
C GLN A 344 18.69 7.97 1.48
N TYR A 345 19.31 9.11 1.17
CA TYR A 345 18.69 10.10 0.31
C TYR A 345 18.65 9.66 -1.15
N ILE A 346 17.47 9.83 -1.73
CA ILE A 346 17.22 9.72 -3.16
C ILE A 346 16.67 11.07 -3.62
N CYS A 347 17.17 11.56 -4.75
CA CYS A 347 16.78 12.84 -5.31
C CYS A 347 16.22 12.65 -6.72
N ASP A 348 15.17 13.39 -7.01
CA ASP A 348 14.73 13.65 -8.37
C ASP A 348 15.28 15.00 -8.81
N TRP A 349 15.71 15.10 -10.06
CA TRP A 349 16.42 16.27 -10.57
C TRP A 349 15.74 16.81 -11.81
N LEU A 350 15.80 18.13 -11.98
CA LEU A 350 15.35 18.84 -13.16
C LEU A 350 16.51 19.64 -13.74
N LEU A 351 16.74 19.52 -15.03
CA LEU A 351 17.75 20.28 -15.77
C LEU A 351 17.08 21.01 -16.93
N LYS A 352 17.44 22.28 -17.14
CA LYS A 352 17.22 22.90 -18.44
C LYS A 352 18.38 22.51 -19.34
N ILE A 353 18.07 22.06 -20.56
CA ILE A 353 19.09 21.55 -21.47
C ILE A 353 20.13 22.62 -21.84
N GLU A 354 19.76 23.90 -21.79
CA GLU A 354 20.67 25.05 -21.98
C GLU A 354 21.69 25.22 -20.84
N ASP A 355 21.34 24.79 -19.62
CA ASP A 355 22.21 24.86 -18.44
C ASP A 355 23.17 23.66 -18.39
N TRP A 356 22.95 22.64 -19.21
CA TRP A 356 23.87 21.51 -19.33
C TRP A 356 25.21 22.06 -19.80
N PRO A 357 26.30 21.91 -19.03
CA PRO A 357 27.60 22.29 -19.52
C PRO A 357 27.82 21.47 -20.78
N ASN A 358 27.93 22.12 -21.96
CA ASN A 358 28.19 21.46 -23.24
C ASN A 358 29.28 20.42 -22.98
N GLY A 359 28.89 19.15 -22.92
CA GLY A 359 29.50 18.11 -22.09
C GLY A 359 30.84 17.62 -22.61
N GLY A 360 31.75 18.55 -22.92
CA GLY A 360 33.03 18.33 -23.53
C GLY A 360 32.89 17.39 -24.72
N VAL A 361 32.76 17.95 -25.93
CA VAL A 361 33.25 17.27 -27.14
C VAL A 361 34.79 17.18 -27.07
N SER A 362 35.29 16.53 -26.02
CA SER A 362 36.63 15.99 -25.92
C SER A 362 36.45 14.54 -26.32
N THR A 363 37.15 14.12 -27.37
CA THR A 363 37.27 12.71 -27.75
C THR A 363 37.49 11.88 -26.48
N GLY A 364 36.45 11.15 -26.06
CA GLY A 364 36.54 10.27 -24.89
C GLY A 364 37.68 9.28 -25.07
N PRO A 365 38.12 8.60 -23.99
CA PRO A 365 39.16 7.59 -24.10
C PRO A 365 38.83 6.61 -25.25
N PRO A 366 39.81 6.28 -26.11
CA PRO A 366 39.56 5.44 -27.28
C PRO A 366 38.91 4.12 -26.84
N GLY A 367 37.77 3.79 -27.45
CA GLY A 367 36.99 2.59 -27.15
C GLY A 367 35.80 2.77 -26.22
N LEU A 368 35.54 3.99 -25.70
CA LEU A 368 34.33 4.33 -24.94
C LEU A 368 33.29 5.02 -25.83
N VAL A 369 32.20 4.30 -26.15
CA VAL A 369 31.14 4.73 -27.08
C VAL A 369 29.81 4.79 -26.36
N PHE A 370 29.02 5.82 -26.64
CA PHE A 370 27.63 5.92 -26.17
C PHE A 370 26.70 6.10 -27.36
N ARG A 371 25.59 5.36 -27.39
CA ARG A 371 24.61 5.39 -28.48
C ARG A 371 23.26 4.79 -28.06
N PRO A 372 22.17 5.10 -28.79
CA PRO A 372 20.95 4.31 -28.73
C PRO A 372 21.22 2.83 -29.03
N ALA A 373 20.45 1.94 -28.39
CA ALA A 373 20.45 0.52 -28.67
C ALA A 373 19.77 0.24 -30.02
N THR A 374 20.20 -0.84 -30.65
CA THR A 374 19.65 -1.38 -31.88
C THR A 374 19.01 -2.73 -31.60
N PHE A 375 18.33 -3.30 -32.60
CA PHE A 375 17.73 -4.63 -32.48
C PHE A 375 18.74 -5.72 -32.07
N ASP A 376 19.96 -5.64 -32.59
CA ASP A 376 21.03 -6.61 -32.32
C ASP A 376 21.52 -6.56 -30.87
N ASP A 377 21.28 -5.47 -30.14
CA ASP A 377 21.74 -5.30 -28.76
C ASP A 377 20.81 -5.98 -27.74
N PHE A 378 19.57 -6.35 -28.12
CA PHE A 378 18.52 -6.75 -27.17
C PHE A 378 18.94 -7.85 -26.19
N GLU A 379 19.53 -8.95 -26.71
CA GLU A 379 19.99 -10.06 -25.87
C GLU A 379 21.10 -9.62 -24.90
N THR A 380 22.05 -8.80 -25.39
CA THR A 380 23.15 -8.30 -24.55
C THR A 380 22.68 -7.32 -23.47
N VAL A 381 21.65 -6.50 -23.76
CA VAL A 381 21.01 -5.60 -22.79
C VAL A 381 20.27 -6.39 -21.73
N SER A 382 19.46 -7.38 -22.11
CA SER A 382 18.76 -8.26 -21.17
C SER A 382 19.74 -8.92 -20.20
N ASN A 383 20.80 -9.54 -20.73
CA ASN A 383 21.82 -10.21 -19.93
C ASN A 383 22.59 -9.24 -19.01
N PHE A 384 22.83 -8.01 -19.48
CA PHE A 384 23.46 -6.96 -18.68
C PHE A 384 22.59 -6.56 -17.48
N ILE A 385 21.31 -6.26 -17.73
CA ILE A 385 20.38 -5.82 -16.68
C ILE A 385 20.12 -6.93 -15.67
N GLU A 386 19.91 -8.16 -16.13
CA GLU A 386 19.75 -9.32 -15.25
C GLU A 386 20.95 -9.47 -14.32
N ARG A 387 22.17 -9.49 -14.87
CA ARG A 387 23.40 -9.60 -14.06
C ARG A 387 23.54 -8.48 -13.03
N GLU A 388 23.32 -7.22 -13.44
CA GLU A 388 23.53 -6.09 -12.54
C GLU A 388 22.40 -5.94 -11.50
N THR A 389 21.16 -6.36 -11.80
CA THR A 389 20.05 -6.39 -10.84
C THR A 389 20.25 -7.47 -9.78
N THR A 390 20.75 -8.66 -10.14
CA THR A 390 21.12 -9.70 -9.17
C THR A 390 22.27 -9.23 -8.27
N ARG A 391 23.30 -8.58 -8.82
CA ARG A 391 24.51 -8.16 -8.08
C ARG A 391 24.25 -7.07 -7.04
N LYS A 392 23.35 -6.12 -7.32
CA LYS A 392 23.18 -4.94 -6.47
C LYS A 392 22.38 -5.22 -5.20
N GLU A 393 21.62 -6.32 -5.12
CA GLU A 393 20.65 -6.67 -4.05
C GLU A 393 19.57 -5.59 -3.78
N GLU A 394 19.80 -4.35 -4.20
CA GLU A 394 18.88 -3.23 -4.33
C GLU A 394 18.05 -3.40 -5.60
N TYR A 395 17.13 -4.35 -5.60
CA TYR A 395 16.21 -4.51 -6.72
C TYR A 395 15.31 -3.27 -6.89
N THR A 396 15.31 -2.71 -8.10
CA THR A 396 14.72 -1.41 -8.48
C THR A 396 13.61 -1.51 -9.53
N GLY A 397 13.21 -2.73 -9.93
CA GLY A 397 12.20 -2.94 -10.99
C GLY A 397 12.68 -2.62 -12.40
N TRP A 398 13.99 -2.49 -12.61
CA TRP A 398 14.54 -2.10 -13.91
C TRP A 398 14.27 -3.14 -15.01
N TYR A 399 14.39 -4.45 -14.70
CA TYR A 399 14.27 -5.52 -15.70
C TYR A 399 12.97 -5.40 -16.50
N ASP A 400 11.83 -5.33 -15.82
CA ASP A 400 10.51 -5.20 -16.46
C ASP A 400 10.42 -3.96 -17.35
N GLN A 401 10.99 -2.83 -16.91
CA GLN A 401 10.96 -1.58 -17.69
C GLN A 401 11.80 -1.66 -18.97
N TYR A 402 12.98 -2.28 -18.90
CA TYR A 402 13.79 -2.55 -20.08
C TYR A 402 13.09 -3.52 -21.04
N MET A 403 12.46 -4.57 -20.52
CA MET A 403 11.76 -5.56 -21.34
C MET A 403 10.50 -4.96 -21.99
N ASN A 404 9.73 -4.15 -21.26
CA ASN A 404 8.55 -3.48 -21.79
C ASN A 404 8.89 -2.59 -22.99
N LEU A 405 9.94 -1.75 -22.90
CA LEU A 405 10.37 -0.92 -24.03
C LEU A 405 10.81 -1.75 -25.23
N ALA A 406 11.55 -2.82 -24.99
CA ALA A 406 11.98 -3.71 -26.07
C ALA A 406 10.78 -4.40 -26.75
N HIS A 407 9.80 -4.85 -25.98
CA HIS A 407 8.56 -5.44 -26.49
C HIS A 407 7.69 -4.42 -27.25
N ASP A 408 7.68 -3.17 -26.82
CA ASP A 408 7.04 -2.04 -27.53
C ASP A 408 7.78 -1.65 -28.82
N GLY A 409 8.91 -2.29 -29.14
CA GLY A 409 9.74 -1.99 -30.31
C GLY A 409 10.57 -0.71 -30.17
N ARG A 410 10.71 -0.18 -28.95
CA ARG A 410 11.33 1.11 -28.61
C ARG A 410 12.77 0.96 -28.15
N LEU A 411 13.55 0.11 -28.81
CA LEU A 411 14.95 -0.11 -28.44
C LEU A 411 15.82 1.16 -28.53
N ASN A 412 15.47 2.10 -29.42
CA ASN A 412 16.19 3.38 -29.53
C ASN A 412 16.04 4.26 -28.28
N ASP A 413 15.04 4.01 -27.44
CA ASP A 413 14.84 4.70 -26.16
C ASP A 413 15.75 4.12 -25.05
N ILE A 414 16.51 3.05 -25.35
CA ILE A 414 17.56 2.50 -24.51
C ILE A 414 18.90 3.10 -24.93
N ILE A 415 19.58 3.80 -24.02
CA ILE A 415 20.89 4.40 -24.28
C ILE A 415 21.98 3.53 -23.67
N LEU A 416 22.95 3.10 -24.47
CA LEU A 416 24.04 2.23 -24.07
C LEU A 416 25.35 2.99 -23.91
N GLY A 417 26.13 2.61 -22.90
CA GLY A 417 27.55 2.92 -22.76
C GLY A 417 28.38 1.65 -22.95
N LEU A 418 29.27 1.68 -23.93
CA LEU A 418 30.06 0.55 -24.41
C LEU A 418 31.55 0.83 -24.21
N GLU A 419 32.27 -0.10 -23.60
CA GLU A 419 33.73 -0.10 -23.53
C GLU A 419 34.24 -1.36 -24.25
N ARG A 420 34.95 -1.20 -25.38
CA ARG A 420 35.43 -2.33 -26.20
C ARG A 420 34.30 -3.30 -26.59
N SER A 421 33.14 -2.76 -26.99
CA SER A 421 31.91 -3.49 -27.33
C SER A 421 31.19 -4.21 -26.19
N ARG A 422 31.68 -4.09 -24.94
CA ARG A 422 30.98 -4.57 -23.75
C ARG A 422 30.10 -3.47 -23.18
N ILE A 423 28.84 -3.78 -22.89
CA ILE A 423 27.95 -2.86 -22.15
C ILE A 423 28.50 -2.70 -20.73
N ILE A 424 28.77 -1.44 -20.36
CA ILE A 424 29.21 -1.02 -19.03
C ILE A 424 28.22 -0.06 -18.37
N ALA A 425 27.30 0.52 -19.16
CA ALA A 425 26.25 1.37 -18.66
C ALA A 425 25.03 1.36 -19.59
N THR A 426 23.87 1.67 -19.02
CA THR A 426 22.63 1.87 -19.77
C THR A 426 21.68 2.79 -19.03
N ALA A 427 20.82 3.48 -19.77
CA ALA A 427 19.71 4.30 -19.27
C ALA A 427 18.51 4.19 -20.20
N LEU A 428 17.33 4.55 -19.69
CA LEU A 428 16.10 4.66 -20.48
C LEU A 428 15.73 6.12 -20.63
N VAL A 429 15.37 6.55 -21.84
CA VAL A 429 14.78 7.86 -22.10
C VAL A 429 13.29 7.70 -22.43
N TYR A 430 12.48 8.71 -22.14
CA TYR A 430 11.06 8.74 -22.50
C TYR A 430 10.55 10.17 -22.63
N THR A 431 9.45 10.33 -23.35
CA THR A 431 8.78 11.64 -23.50
C THR A 431 7.34 11.61 -22.96
N PRO A 432 6.77 12.74 -22.53
CA PRO A 432 5.42 12.81 -21.96
C PRO A 432 4.28 12.34 -22.88
N HIS A 433 4.54 12.27 -24.19
CA HIS A 433 3.53 12.13 -25.24
C HIS A 433 3.67 10.88 -26.07
N ASP A 434 4.71 10.07 -25.85
CA ASP A 434 4.93 8.89 -26.67
C ASP A 434 3.98 7.72 -26.36
N GLY A 435 3.27 7.77 -25.23
CA GLY A 435 2.30 6.74 -24.84
C GLY A 435 2.94 5.40 -24.45
N SER A 436 4.26 5.35 -24.23
CA SER A 436 4.97 4.16 -23.74
C SER A 436 4.49 3.77 -22.33
N LEU A 437 4.56 2.48 -22.01
CA LEU A 437 4.30 2.00 -20.65
C LEU A 437 5.22 2.67 -19.62
N LEU A 438 6.46 2.96 -20.02
CA LEU A 438 7.43 3.67 -19.18
C LEU A 438 6.95 5.08 -18.82
N ALA A 439 6.49 5.87 -19.80
CA ALA A 439 5.96 7.21 -19.57
C ALA A 439 4.67 7.20 -18.74
N LEU A 440 3.88 6.11 -18.82
CA LEU A 440 2.70 5.91 -17.97
C LEU A 440 3.08 5.55 -16.53
N ASP A 441 4.20 4.89 -16.30
CA ASP A 441 4.69 4.50 -14.97
C ASP A 441 5.40 5.64 -14.23
N LEU A 442 5.86 6.66 -14.97
CA LEU A 442 6.67 7.77 -14.48
C LEU A 442 6.00 9.12 -14.79
N PRO A 443 5.11 9.59 -13.89
CA PRO A 443 4.20 10.67 -14.24
C PRO A 443 4.81 12.08 -14.19
N TRP A 444 5.96 12.23 -13.54
CA TRP A 444 6.44 13.55 -13.12
C TRP A 444 6.99 14.39 -14.26
N ALA A 445 7.67 13.80 -15.25
CA ALA A 445 8.11 14.54 -16.45
C ALA A 445 6.90 15.25 -17.11
N ARG A 446 5.84 14.49 -17.39
CA ARG A 446 4.58 15.01 -17.93
C ARG A 446 3.91 16.06 -17.03
N ALA A 447 3.92 15.83 -15.72
CA ALA A 447 3.30 16.75 -14.75
C ALA A 447 4.04 18.10 -14.68
N ILE A 448 5.37 18.11 -14.87
CA ILE A 448 6.19 19.32 -14.85
C ILE A 448 6.00 20.15 -16.14
N GLY A 449 5.87 19.49 -17.29
CA GLY A 449 5.65 20.18 -18.55
C GLY A 449 5.66 19.24 -19.77
N HIS A 450 5.07 19.70 -20.86
CA HIS A 450 5.04 18.99 -22.14
C HIS A 450 6.42 18.96 -22.84
N ASP A 451 7.32 19.86 -22.44
CA ASP A 451 8.69 20.04 -22.93
C ASP A 451 9.75 19.32 -22.08
N VAL A 452 9.32 18.47 -21.14
CA VAL A 452 10.20 17.78 -20.19
C VAL A 452 10.35 16.31 -20.58
N GLY A 453 11.54 15.92 -21.04
CA GLY A 453 11.92 14.53 -21.25
C GLY A 453 12.33 13.86 -19.94
N GLY A 454 12.18 12.55 -19.85
CA GLY A 454 12.60 11.78 -18.69
C GLY A 454 13.79 10.88 -18.98
N VAL A 455 14.67 10.71 -17.99
CA VAL A 455 15.71 9.67 -17.99
C VAL A 455 15.61 8.88 -16.70
N THR A 456 15.59 7.55 -16.82
CA THR A 456 15.36 6.64 -15.71
C THR A 456 16.21 5.37 -15.85
N CYS A 457 16.12 4.48 -14.88
CA CYS A 457 16.76 3.16 -14.90
C CYS A 457 18.27 3.19 -15.23
N ILE A 458 18.98 4.22 -14.78
CA ILE A 458 20.42 4.38 -15.02
C ILE A 458 21.16 3.25 -14.29
N CYS A 459 21.74 2.33 -15.05
CA CYS A 459 22.52 1.22 -14.56
C CYS A 459 23.96 1.34 -15.06
N ILE A 460 24.90 1.58 -14.16
CA ILE A 460 26.35 1.51 -14.43
C ILE A 460 26.91 0.28 -13.72
N THR A 461 27.80 -0.46 -14.39
CA THR A 461 28.48 -1.64 -13.84
C THR A 461 29.11 -1.31 -12.48
N GLY A 462 28.87 -2.19 -11.50
CA GLY A 462 29.48 -2.08 -10.19
C GLY A 462 31.01 -2.21 -10.25
N SER A 463 31.74 -1.29 -9.61
CA SER A 463 33.12 -1.59 -9.20
C SER A 463 33.06 -2.69 -8.13
N LEU A 464 33.98 -3.64 -8.19
CA LEU A 464 34.18 -4.83 -7.32
C LEU A 464 34.16 -4.58 -5.79
N PHE A 465 33.89 -3.37 -5.33
CA PHE A 465 33.95 -2.98 -3.92
C PHE A 465 32.83 -3.56 -3.04
N TYR A 466 31.61 -3.76 -3.58
CA TYR A 466 30.52 -4.34 -2.77
C TYR A 466 30.65 -5.84 -2.52
N ALA A 467 31.43 -6.57 -3.35
CA ALA A 467 31.66 -8.00 -3.16
C ALA A 467 32.64 -8.32 -2.00
N ARG A 468 33.39 -7.33 -1.50
CA ARG A 468 34.44 -7.54 -0.49
C ARG A 468 33.92 -7.80 0.92
N ASN A 469 32.67 -7.43 1.23
CA ASN A 469 32.13 -7.48 2.59
C ASN A 469 31.20 -8.68 2.88
N ASN A 470 30.89 -9.52 1.89
CA ASN A 470 30.05 -10.71 2.07
C ASN A 470 30.88 -12.00 1.93
N LEU A 471 31.50 -12.44 3.03
CA LEU A 471 32.34 -13.64 3.09
C LEU A 471 31.63 -14.94 2.64
N ARG A 472 30.29 -14.98 2.68
CA ARG A 472 29.48 -16.18 2.40
C ARG A 472 29.29 -16.50 0.91
N GLN A 473 29.52 -15.55 -0.01
CA GLN A 473 29.28 -15.76 -1.45
C GLN A 473 30.56 -16.01 -2.27
N ARG A 474 31.70 -16.24 -1.62
CA ARG A 474 32.99 -16.46 -2.30
C ARG A 474 33.11 -17.81 -3.03
N ALA A 475 32.22 -18.76 -2.77
CA ALA A 475 32.44 -20.17 -3.12
C ALA A 475 31.85 -20.63 -4.47
N ASN A 476 31.00 -19.84 -5.16
CA ASN A 476 30.23 -20.32 -6.32
C ASN A 476 30.44 -19.56 -7.63
N TRP A 477 31.34 -18.58 -7.68
CA TRP A 477 31.54 -17.78 -8.90
C TRP A 477 32.89 -18.11 -9.52
N LYS A 478 32.85 -18.71 -10.72
CA LYS A 478 34.03 -18.79 -11.60
C LYS A 478 34.51 -17.37 -11.90
N GLU A 479 35.79 -17.13 -11.69
CA GLU A 479 36.52 -15.88 -11.97
C GLU A 479 36.62 -15.59 -13.48
N ASP A 480 35.51 -15.51 -14.21
CA ASP A 480 35.53 -15.20 -15.64
C ASP A 480 35.30 -13.71 -15.96
N ASP A 481 35.17 -12.82 -14.96
CA ASP A 481 34.93 -11.38 -15.19
C ASP A 481 36.16 -10.51 -14.89
N ASN A 482 37.19 -10.71 -15.71
CA ASN A 482 38.48 -10.01 -15.68
C ASN A 482 38.38 -8.61 -16.35
N GLY A 483 37.40 -7.79 -15.98
CA GLY A 483 37.14 -6.51 -16.62
C GLY A 483 36.61 -5.44 -15.68
N ALA A 484 37.45 -5.00 -14.73
CA ALA A 484 37.20 -3.74 -14.04
C ALA A 484 37.10 -2.64 -15.11
N MET A 485 36.00 -1.88 -15.09
CA MET A 485 35.82 -0.75 -15.98
C MET A 485 37.04 0.19 -15.89
N THR A 486 37.57 0.63 -17.04
CA THR A 486 38.80 1.44 -17.04
C THR A 486 38.55 2.93 -16.78
N SER A 487 37.39 3.45 -17.21
CA SER A 487 37.02 4.85 -16.97
C SER A 487 36.30 5.03 -15.62
N SER A 488 36.33 6.24 -15.04
CA SER A 488 35.64 6.52 -13.78
C SER A 488 34.11 6.48 -13.95
N LYS A 489 33.38 6.09 -12.89
CA LYS A 489 31.91 6.09 -12.90
C LYS A 489 31.32 7.47 -13.24
N ASP A 490 31.95 8.54 -12.76
CA ASP A 490 31.50 9.90 -13.04
C ASP A 490 31.64 10.23 -14.54
N THR A 491 32.76 9.83 -15.17
CA THR A 491 32.95 10.00 -16.62
C THR A 491 31.87 9.27 -17.41
N VAL A 492 31.48 8.06 -16.98
CA VAL A 492 30.40 7.31 -17.63
C VAL A 492 29.07 7.99 -17.44
N MET A 493 28.74 8.39 -16.22
CA MET A 493 27.49 9.05 -15.90
C MET A 493 27.34 10.30 -16.77
N ILE A 494 28.36 11.14 -16.82
CA ILE A 494 28.34 12.39 -17.60
C ILE A 494 28.11 12.10 -19.09
N ARG A 495 28.86 11.17 -19.69
CA ARG A 495 28.74 10.86 -21.13
C ARG A 495 27.44 10.12 -21.48
N LEU A 496 26.94 9.29 -20.58
CA LEU A 496 25.64 8.65 -20.71
C LEU A 496 24.52 9.71 -20.70
N LEU A 497 24.56 10.62 -19.73
CA LEU A 497 23.60 11.73 -19.64
C LEU A 497 23.71 12.65 -20.86
N ASP A 498 24.91 12.99 -21.33
CA ASP A 498 25.10 13.80 -22.54
C ASP A 498 24.41 13.19 -23.77
N THR A 499 24.50 11.87 -23.91
CA THR A 499 23.81 11.13 -24.97
C THR A 499 22.29 11.13 -24.78
N CYS A 500 21.80 10.91 -23.55
CA CYS A 500 20.36 10.98 -23.24
C CYS A 500 19.79 12.37 -23.52
N ILE A 501 20.50 13.43 -23.11
CA ILE A 501 20.13 14.83 -23.33
C ILE A 501 20.09 15.14 -24.82
N THR A 502 21.06 14.66 -25.59
CA THR A 502 21.10 14.85 -27.05
C THR A 502 19.88 14.21 -27.71
N VAL A 503 19.56 12.95 -27.37
CA VAL A 503 18.39 12.24 -27.90
C VAL A 503 17.09 12.98 -27.54
N LEU A 504 16.92 13.38 -26.28
CA LEU A 504 15.71 14.09 -25.84
C LEU A 504 15.60 15.48 -26.47
N ARG A 505 16.72 16.19 -26.67
CA ARG A 505 16.77 17.46 -27.41
C ARG A 505 16.33 17.30 -28.86
N GLU A 506 16.79 16.25 -29.54
CA GLU A 506 16.37 15.93 -30.92
C GLU A 506 14.89 15.56 -31.00
N GLN A 507 14.33 14.98 -29.94
CA GLN A 507 12.89 14.74 -29.78
C GLN A 507 12.08 15.98 -29.37
N GLY A 508 12.73 17.17 -29.30
CA GLY A 508 12.08 18.45 -29.06
C GLY A 508 11.89 18.82 -27.57
N MET A 509 12.47 18.05 -26.65
CA MET A 509 12.45 18.40 -25.23
C MET A 509 13.41 19.54 -24.94
N GLN A 510 13.07 20.39 -23.96
CA GLN A 510 13.87 21.53 -23.50
C GLN A 510 14.40 21.34 -22.08
N ARG A 511 13.77 20.44 -21.33
CA ARG A 511 14.12 20.11 -19.95
C ARG A 511 14.20 18.61 -19.75
N ILE A 512 14.94 18.19 -18.74
CA ILE A 512 15.22 16.79 -18.43
C ILE A 512 14.88 16.52 -16.98
N TYR A 513 14.10 15.49 -16.75
CA TYR A 513 13.76 14.98 -15.43
C TYR A 513 14.49 13.65 -15.17
N LEU A 514 15.30 13.60 -14.12
CA LEU A 514 15.92 12.37 -13.63
C LEU A 514 15.21 11.92 -12.37
N ASP A 515 14.73 10.68 -12.34
CA ASP A 515 14.06 10.13 -11.16
C ASP A 515 14.95 9.17 -10.36
N ALA A 516 14.75 9.21 -9.05
CA ALA A 516 15.31 8.28 -8.09
C ALA A 516 16.85 8.13 -8.08
N ILE A 517 17.58 9.24 -8.23
CA ILE A 517 19.05 9.24 -8.22
C ILE A 517 19.60 9.20 -6.80
N LYS A 518 20.52 8.27 -6.53
CA LYS A 518 21.24 8.13 -5.26
C LYS A 518 22.60 8.83 -5.30
N GLY A 519 22.82 9.75 -4.37
CA GLY A 519 24.10 10.44 -4.19
C GLY A 519 24.50 11.34 -5.37
N GLY A 520 25.74 11.83 -5.33
CA GLY A 520 26.29 12.70 -6.37
C GLY A 520 25.73 14.13 -6.38
N ASP A 521 25.05 14.56 -5.31
CA ASP A 521 24.33 15.83 -5.23
C ASP A 521 25.16 17.04 -5.71
N GLU A 522 26.37 17.21 -5.20
CA GLU A 522 27.25 18.32 -5.58
C GLU A 522 27.61 18.28 -7.07
N GLY A 523 27.86 17.07 -7.61
CA GLY A 523 28.14 16.85 -9.02
C GLY A 523 26.97 17.26 -9.90
N PHE A 524 25.75 16.77 -9.59
CA PHE A 524 24.54 17.15 -10.32
C PHE A 524 24.30 18.67 -10.28
N GLN A 525 24.40 19.29 -9.10
CA GLN A 525 24.23 20.74 -8.96
C GLN A 525 25.26 21.53 -9.76
N SER A 526 26.52 21.08 -9.79
CA SER A 526 27.58 21.72 -10.58
C SER A 526 27.34 21.64 -12.09
N MET A 527 26.53 20.67 -12.55
CA MET A 527 26.16 20.48 -13.94
C MET A 527 24.81 21.13 -14.31
N GLY A 528 24.29 22.02 -13.45
CA GLY A 528 23.05 22.75 -13.71
C GLY A 528 21.76 22.04 -13.29
N PHE A 529 21.83 20.84 -12.72
CA PHE A 529 20.63 20.17 -12.21
C PHE A 529 20.13 20.84 -10.92
N GLN A 530 18.82 21.06 -10.87
CA GLN A 530 18.10 21.55 -9.71
C GLN A 530 17.35 20.38 -9.06
N LYS A 531 17.39 20.30 -7.73
CA LYS A 531 16.62 19.29 -6.99
C LYS A 531 15.13 19.58 -7.15
N TRP A 532 14.39 18.63 -7.72
CA TRP A 532 12.94 18.71 -7.85
C TRP A 532 12.24 18.12 -6.61
N ALA A 533 12.72 16.96 -6.16
CA ALA A 533 12.25 16.35 -4.92
C ALA A 533 13.36 15.54 -4.26
N LYS A 534 13.22 15.33 -2.95
CA LYS A 534 14.16 14.56 -2.14
C LYS A 534 13.37 13.60 -1.26
N TYR A 535 13.87 12.38 -1.11
CA TYR A 535 13.18 11.30 -0.39
C TYR A 535 14.14 10.54 0.53
N ASN A 536 13.60 9.96 1.59
CA ASN A 536 14.23 8.90 2.36
C ASN A 536 13.82 7.54 1.76
N GLU A 537 14.77 6.79 1.19
CA GLU A 537 14.54 5.45 0.66
C GLU A 537 14.34 4.44 1.79
N LEU A 538 13.19 3.74 1.80
CA LEU A 538 12.83 2.85 2.90
C LEU A 538 12.25 1.54 2.41
N TRP A 539 12.89 0.44 2.80
CA TRP A 539 12.40 -0.91 2.56
C TRP A 539 12.92 -1.88 3.63
N GLN A 540 12.20 -2.98 3.81
CA GLN A 540 12.53 -4.06 4.75
C GLN A 540 12.29 -5.40 4.08
N GLN A 541 13.20 -6.35 4.31
CA GLN A 541 12.99 -7.74 3.91
C GLN A 541 11.92 -8.37 4.82
N THR A 542 10.99 -9.12 4.24
CA THR A 542 10.04 -9.91 5.02
C THR A 542 10.68 -11.24 5.42
N THR A 543 10.75 -11.50 6.72
CA THR A 543 11.14 -12.82 7.21
C THR A 543 10.06 -13.81 6.79
N ILE A 544 10.42 -14.79 5.95
CA ILE A 544 9.56 -15.93 5.69
C ILE A 544 9.50 -16.72 7.00
N ASN A 545 8.38 -16.62 7.73
CA ASN A 545 8.10 -17.55 8.82
C ASN A 545 7.82 -18.92 8.22
N LEU A 546 8.87 -19.74 8.06
CA LEU A 546 8.78 -21.18 7.71
C LEU A 546 8.21 -22.02 8.87
N LEU A 547 7.18 -21.53 9.57
CA LEU A 547 6.57 -22.20 10.73
C LEU A 547 5.11 -22.62 10.50
N ALA A 548 4.70 -22.82 9.25
CA ALA A 548 3.41 -23.41 8.91
C ALA A 548 3.54 -24.34 7.70
N ALA A 549 4.40 -25.33 7.79
CA ALA A 549 4.41 -26.47 6.86
C ALA A 549 4.98 -27.71 7.57
N ASP A 550 4.39 -28.06 8.72
CA ASP A 550 4.58 -29.38 9.33
C ASP A 550 3.27 -30.16 9.19
N THR A 551 3.00 -30.59 7.97
CA THR A 551 2.13 -31.74 7.72
C THR A 551 2.90 -32.67 6.80
N THR A 552 3.45 -33.72 7.42
CA THR A 552 4.09 -34.84 6.75
C THR A 552 3.10 -35.49 5.79
N PRO A 553 3.42 -35.67 4.49
CA PRO A 553 2.61 -36.51 3.62
C PRO A 553 2.93 -37.96 3.96
N THR A 554 1.92 -38.69 4.42
CA THR A 554 2.00 -40.14 4.54
C THR A 554 2.13 -40.72 3.14
N LYS A 555 3.19 -41.51 2.93
CA LYS A 555 3.46 -42.32 1.75
C LYS A 555 2.22 -43.12 1.32
N LEU A 556 1.76 -42.90 0.09
CA LEU A 556 1.18 -43.95 -0.73
C LEU A 556 2.02 -44.04 -2.00
N ASP A 557 2.74 -45.16 -2.15
CA ASP A 557 3.44 -45.54 -3.37
C ASP A 557 2.45 -46.18 -4.37
N LEU A 558 2.85 -46.15 -5.66
CA LEU A 558 2.31 -46.83 -6.86
C LEU A 558 1.28 -46.00 -7.65
N ASP A 559 1.40 -45.71 -8.94
CA ASP A 559 2.36 -46.12 -9.97
C ASP A 559 2.30 -45.16 -11.18
N THR A 560 3.39 -45.16 -11.93
CA THR A 560 3.72 -44.57 -13.26
C THR A 560 2.68 -43.85 -14.14
N ASN A 561 3.21 -42.82 -14.82
CA ASN A 561 2.73 -42.10 -16.01
C ASN A 561 1.70 -41.01 -15.79
N TYR A 562 2.13 -39.74 -15.80
CA TYR A 562 1.52 -38.65 -16.58
C TYR A 562 2.42 -37.41 -16.49
N ALA A 563 3.16 -37.15 -17.58
CA ALA A 563 3.73 -35.85 -17.85
C ALA A 563 2.61 -34.98 -18.44
N GLY A 564 2.30 -33.86 -17.78
CA GLY A 564 1.38 -32.85 -18.27
C GLY A 564 0.16 -32.64 -17.39
N GLU A 565 0.28 -31.75 -16.38
CA GLU A 565 -0.82 -30.96 -15.81
C GLU A 565 -0.25 -30.05 -14.70
N GLY A 566 0.45 -28.98 -15.12
CA GLY A 566 0.98 -27.94 -14.21
C GLY A 566 0.54 -26.52 -14.59
N ALA A 567 -0.34 -26.37 -15.58
CA ALA A 567 -0.71 -25.08 -16.18
C ALA A 567 -2.22 -24.83 -16.28
N GLN A 568 -3.06 -25.56 -15.52
CA GLN A 568 -4.52 -25.40 -15.60
C GLN A 568 -5.20 -24.85 -14.34
N SER A 569 -4.51 -24.72 -13.20
CA SER A 569 -5.16 -24.23 -11.98
C SER A 569 -5.09 -22.70 -11.77
N MET A 570 -4.59 -21.93 -12.76
CA MET A 570 -4.44 -20.47 -12.68
C MET A 570 -5.24 -19.72 -13.76
N LEU A 571 -6.37 -20.28 -14.21
CA LEU A 571 -7.23 -19.70 -15.26
C LEU A 571 -8.65 -19.38 -14.76
N LEU A 572 -8.89 -19.46 -13.45
CA LEU A 572 -10.21 -19.26 -12.82
C LEU A 572 -10.42 -17.90 -12.15
N LEU A 573 -9.50 -16.93 -12.33
CA LEU A 573 -9.59 -15.59 -11.70
C LEU A 573 -9.54 -14.40 -12.67
N MET A 574 -9.78 -14.59 -13.98
CA MET A 574 -9.82 -13.48 -14.95
C MET A 574 -11.23 -13.20 -15.53
N PRO A 575 -11.65 -11.93 -15.71
CA PRO A 575 -12.91 -11.56 -16.37
C PRO A 575 -12.93 -11.89 -17.88
N GLN A 576 -14.13 -12.16 -18.41
CA GLN A 576 -14.38 -12.76 -19.74
C GLN A 576 -13.88 -11.99 -20.99
N ARG A 577 -13.35 -10.78 -20.90
CA ARG A 577 -13.04 -9.96 -22.10
C ARG A 577 -11.73 -10.33 -22.81
N ASP A 578 -10.80 -11.01 -22.14
CA ASP A 578 -9.48 -11.33 -22.72
C ASP A 578 -9.38 -12.73 -23.35
N ARG A 579 -10.43 -13.57 -23.27
CA ARG A 579 -10.41 -14.91 -23.89
C ARG A 579 -10.33 -14.90 -25.43
N ARG A 580 -10.60 -13.76 -26.08
CA ARG A 580 -10.65 -13.68 -27.55
C ARG A 580 -9.37 -13.18 -28.23
N LEU A 581 -8.48 -12.48 -27.52
CA LEU A 581 -7.25 -11.97 -28.14
C LEU A 581 -6.14 -13.02 -28.20
N GLU A 582 -5.99 -13.88 -27.19
CA GLU A 582 -4.92 -14.90 -27.18
C GLU A 582 -5.23 -16.14 -28.04
N ALA A 583 -6.51 -16.48 -28.23
CA ALA A 583 -6.92 -17.60 -29.07
C ALA A 583 -6.57 -17.40 -30.56
N LEU A 584 -6.42 -16.14 -31.01
CA LEU A 584 -6.04 -15.80 -32.40
C LEU A 584 -4.52 -15.82 -32.62
N THR A 585 -3.73 -15.64 -31.57
CA THR A 585 -2.25 -15.60 -31.64
C THR A 585 -1.65 -17.01 -31.54
N PHE A 586 -2.21 -17.89 -30.70
CA PHE A 586 -1.78 -19.29 -30.58
C PHE A 586 -2.12 -20.14 -31.83
N GLY A 587 -3.20 -19.82 -32.54
CA GLY A 587 -3.60 -20.52 -33.77
C GLY A 587 -2.65 -20.29 -34.96
N ARG A 588 -1.83 -19.23 -34.94
CA ARG A 588 -0.85 -18.93 -36.00
C ARG A 588 0.53 -19.57 -35.77
N LEU A 589 0.90 -19.86 -34.52
CA LEU A 589 2.19 -20.47 -34.18
C LEU A 589 2.18 -22.01 -34.23
N GLN A 590 1.04 -22.67 -34.07
CA GLN A 590 0.95 -24.13 -34.22
C GLN A 590 0.84 -24.62 -35.69
N ARG A 591 0.57 -23.74 -36.66
CA ARG A 591 0.52 -24.10 -38.09
C ARG A 591 1.87 -24.00 -38.82
N SER A 592 2.92 -23.49 -38.19
CA SER A 592 4.27 -23.41 -38.78
C SER A 592 5.21 -24.55 -38.38
N SER A 593 4.84 -25.40 -37.41
CA SER A 593 5.70 -26.49 -36.91
C SER A 593 5.35 -27.90 -37.43
N THR A 594 4.33 -28.03 -38.29
CA THR A 594 3.98 -29.32 -38.91
C THR A 594 3.80 -29.20 -40.42
N ARG A 595 4.88 -28.93 -41.15
CA ARG A 595 5.00 -29.25 -42.59
C ARG A 595 6.47 -29.19 -43.05
N ASN A 596 7.25 -30.16 -42.61
CA ASN A 596 8.45 -30.59 -43.32
C ASN A 596 8.42 -32.11 -43.45
N ALA A 597 7.62 -32.58 -44.42
CA ALA A 597 7.80 -33.87 -45.06
C ALA A 597 7.02 -33.89 -46.39
N ARG A 598 7.78 -34.07 -47.48
CA ARG A 598 7.40 -34.53 -48.83
C ARG A 598 7.01 -33.49 -49.91
N SER A 599 7.97 -33.40 -50.83
CA SER A 599 7.91 -33.46 -52.30
C SER A 599 7.66 -32.21 -53.13
N ASP A 600 8.69 -31.92 -53.93
CA ASP A 600 8.70 -31.24 -55.22
C ASP A 600 7.50 -31.57 -56.12
N ARG A 601 6.91 -30.54 -56.74
CA ARG A 601 6.89 -30.32 -58.22
C ARG A 601 5.88 -29.24 -58.62
N ASN A 602 6.40 -28.26 -59.35
CA ASN A 602 5.84 -27.54 -60.50
C ASN A 602 4.60 -26.62 -60.40
N SER A 603 4.82 -25.46 -61.04
CA SER A 603 3.89 -24.63 -61.85
C SER A 603 2.86 -23.79 -61.09
N VAL A 604 2.39 -22.59 -61.48
CA VAL A 604 2.67 -21.49 -62.45
C VAL A 604 1.37 -20.63 -62.38
N LEU A 605 1.43 -19.31 -62.65
CA LEU A 605 0.32 -18.32 -62.82
C LEU A 605 -0.41 -17.86 -61.53
N SER A 606 -1.00 -16.66 -61.41
CA SER A 606 -0.92 -15.32 -62.02
C SER A 606 -2.02 -14.46 -61.37
N ALA A 607 -1.72 -13.18 -61.09
CA ALA A 607 -2.56 -11.97 -61.18
C ALA A 607 -4.06 -11.95 -60.78
N ALA A 608 -4.43 -10.98 -59.90
CA ALA A 608 -5.48 -9.94 -60.03
C ALA A 608 -5.78 -9.36 -58.62
N ARG A 609 -5.56 -8.07 -58.29
CA ARG A 609 -6.21 -6.79 -58.63
C ARG A 609 -7.63 -6.59 -58.05
N ASP A 610 -7.86 -5.32 -57.68
CA ASP A 610 -9.08 -4.64 -57.17
C ASP A 610 -9.23 -4.66 -55.62
N GLY A 611 -9.25 -3.56 -54.87
CA GLY A 611 -9.49 -2.14 -55.15
C GLY A 611 -10.92 -1.77 -54.75
N PHE A 612 -11.14 -1.10 -53.62
CA PHE A 612 -12.36 -0.30 -53.39
C PHE A 612 -12.16 0.80 -52.32
N THR A 613 -12.77 1.94 -52.66
CA THR A 613 -12.67 3.29 -52.13
C THR A 613 -13.70 3.64 -51.04
N VAL A 614 -13.35 4.70 -50.31
CA VAL A 614 -14.12 5.50 -49.33
C VAL A 614 -15.38 6.17 -49.94
N PRO A 615 -16.34 6.61 -49.12
CA PRO A 615 -17.00 7.89 -49.39
C PRO A 615 -17.01 8.86 -48.18
N ASN A 616 -16.83 10.13 -48.54
CA ASN A 616 -16.94 11.36 -47.75
C ASN A 616 -18.35 11.96 -47.88
N CYS A 617 -18.82 12.69 -46.87
CA CYS A 617 -19.83 13.77 -46.91
C CYS A 617 -19.87 14.39 -45.49
N GLY A 618 -19.91 15.71 -45.24
CA GLY A 618 -19.98 16.91 -46.04
C GLY A 618 -20.20 18.11 -45.08
N ASP A 619 -19.64 19.27 -45.43
CA ASP A 619 -19.74 20.56 -44.73
C ASP A 619 -21.13 21.20 -44.77
N LEU A 620 -21.40 22.12 -43.84
CA LEU A 620 -22.27 23.31 -44.03
C LEU A 620 -22.04 24.41 -42.96
N ASN A 621 -21.32 25.44 -43.39
CA ASN A 621 -21.33 26.91 -43.15
C ASN A 621 -22.08 27.59 -41.98
N ASP A 622 -21.31 28.53 -41.36
CA ASP A 622 -21.54 29.96 -41.04
C ASP A 622 -22.90 30.49 -40.55
N VAL A 623 -22.85 31.28 -39.45
CA VAL A 623 -23.33 32.69 -39.40
C VAL A 623 -22.58 33.50 -38.31
N THR A 624 -21.98 34.60 -38.79
CA THR A 624 -21.48 35.87 -38.22
C THR A 624 -21.92 36.39 -36.83
N GLY A 625 -21.03 37.19 -36.20
CA GLY A 625 -21.43 38.47 -35.59
C GLY A 625 -20.59 39.03 -34.42
N LEU A 626 -19.74 40.04 -34.72
CA LEU A 626 -19.46 41.29 -33.97
C LEU A 626 -19.22 41.18 -32.43
N GLY A 627 -18.09 41.54 -31.84
CA GLY A 627 -17.27 42.74 -32.01
C GLY A 627 -17.29 43.54 -30.70
N LEU A 628 -16.14 43.82 -30.08
CA LEU A 628 -15.79 45.11 -29.43
C LEU A 628 -14.40 45.04 -28.77
N GLU A 629 -13.51 45.91 -29.26
CA GLU A 629 -12.30 46.34 -28.57
C GLU A 629 -12.64 47.22 -27.36
N ARG A 630 -11.83 47.12 -26.30
CA ARG A 630 -11.37 48.26 -25.48
C ARG A 630 -10.22 47.82 -24.57
N GLY A 631 -9.04 48.39 -24.81
CA GLY A 631 -7.90 48.29 -23.92
C GLY A 631 -8.02 49.25 -22.74
N ILE A 632 -7.52 48.83 -21.57
CA ILE A 632 -7.03 49.71 -20.49
C ILE A 632 -5.80 49.02 -19.86
N GLN A 633 -4.64 49.67 -19.98
CA GLN A 633 -3.48 49.45 -19.14
C GLN A 633 -3.78 49.89 -17.71
N THR A 634 -3.33 49.15 -16.68
CA THR A 634 -2.40 49.64 -15.64
C THR A 634 -2.23 48.66 -14.48
N ALA A 635 -1.00 48.65 -13.96
CA ALA A 635 -0.56 48.41 -12.58
C ALA A 635 -0.52 46.98 -12.02
N SER A 636 0.71 46.50 -11.92
CA SER A 636 1.21 45.57 -10.89
C SER A 636 0.81 45.97 -9.47
N PRO A 637 0.75 44.99 -8.56
CA PRO A 637 1.42 45.17 -7.28
C PRO A 637 2.36 44.01 -6.93
N THR A 638 3.55 44.41 -6.51
CA THR A 638 4.58 43.67 -5.78
C THR A 638 4.02 42.94 -4.54
N PRO A 639 4.60 41.79 -4.14
CA PRO A 639 4.17 41.06 -2.97
C PRO A 639 4.69 41.72 -1.68
N ILE A 640 3.80 41.87 -0.70
CA ILE A 640 4.16 42.24 0.67
C ILE A 640 4.69 40.98 1.36
N LEU A 641 5.98 41.00 1.69
CA LEU A 641 6.61 40.11 2.67
C LEU A 641 5.94 40.31 4.03
N LEU A 642 5.41 39.25 4.62
CA LEU A 642 5.20 39.17 6.06
C LEU A 642 6.07 38.03 6.59
N ASP A 643 7.26 38.42 7.04
CA ASP A 643 8.05 37.68 8.01
C ASP A 643 7.20 37.46 9.26
N VAL A 644 6.94 36.20 9.58
CA VAL A 644 6.54 35.80 10.94
C VAL A 644 7.47 34.68 11.37
N THR A 645 8.65 35.10 11.83
CA THR A 645 9.50 34.34 12.75
C THR A 645 8.72 34.14 14.06
N VAL A 646 8.23 32.94 14.33
CA VAL A 646 7.88 32.54 15.72
C VAL A 646 8.98 31.64 16.25
N VAL A 647 9.73 32.23 17.17
CA VAL A 647 10.71 31.62 18.05
C VAL A 647 10.06 30.50 18.86
N ILE A 648 10.72 29.34 18.85
CA ILE A 648 10.42 28.20 19.71
C ILE A 648 10.79 28.58 21.15
N GLY A 649 9.80 28.79 22.01
CA GLY A 649 9.97 28.81 23.46
C GLY A 649 9.65 27.43 24.04
N TRP A 650 10.67 26.77 24.59
CA TRP A 650 10.55 25.63 25.48
C TRP A 650 9.91 26.05 26.80
N GLU A 651 8.99 25.25 27.35
CA GLU A 651 8.95 24.90 28.79
C GLU A 651 7.86 23.83 29.08
N SER A 652 8.36 22.66 29.52
CA SER A 652 7.86 21.75 30.58
C SER A 652 6.34 21.58 30.83
N LEU A 653 5.79 20.42 30.44
CA LEU A 653 5.34 19.30 31.31
C LEU A 653 4.61 18.22 30.48
#